data_AF-A0A1I8AZD8-F1
#
_entry.id   AF-A0A1I8AZD8-F1
#
_cell.length_a   1.000
_cell.length_b   1.000
_cell.length_c   1.000
_cell.angle_alpha   90.00
_cell.angle_beta   90.00
_cell.angle_gamma   90.00
#
_symmetry.space_group_name_H-M   'P 1'
#
loop_
_entity.id
_entity.type
_entity.pdbx_description
1 polymer ?
#
loop_
_entity_poly.entity_id
_entity_poly.type
_entity_poly.pdbx_seq_one_letter_code
_entity_poly.pdbx_strand_id
1 'polypeptide(L)'
;MPKKISRRTKERKLLEEQTSLLHINRWRVCVVSSDGEDMLFQKMDKVINNLLNEENEEEEEGIKKEIISSSVVIALRRNFHVEIQWKKNFKINQQEIEILNFTTYGMTAIGVDELMLVIEFKRDRFSVQEQLESAFFNVLEQFEQIFLDCLNSFDDLLDHRMGIRKCNNRIQRLYYLNKHMRIFMGHTTEAIYFYRPQGLEEYLNKLICPKGPFLLGVLVREEEIAWARCTPLRLLLRLGQVSCQYPTPIVNVIRDQPVFNKDIVQSSVLKVLNDFRGWTYQMTRLFDTSIIVKNNLTEIFLPKSARDEIRTLVESNRNMVAWSLNELSTLEQQMQIDSHLICEQKTSEDGQQQHFSTTIFMKEPNSPITATSASFIIFDGALKSCGGEKFVVNVVEDGLIIRLQSELMEELVKVLLNITDEDNATFEAINLIQIDEEQEKQQKLVVQYIGGIEQKQQIIDNSTSLLIRGALISPIDGLQLGGQFQYGLQLQRQLTSMNFFQYSTEWAIRLATVINMLPGKWPSALQPRFFDVCEQLAKLVANTLEPFLPGLIAFDQLFIALRIHVDEENVSYETKHWDVMPDQHFVWTVTLDDQIIPFLYSLCAWVPSSLRVELHMPILSIRPLPSTTNDFVELNE
;
A
#
# COMPACT_ATOMS: atom_id res chain seq x y z
N MET A 1 17.70 18.18 -39.97
CA MET A 1 17.28 18.82 -38.70
C MET A 1 15.97 18.20 -38.25
N PRO A 2 15.90 17.51 -37.10
CA PRO A 2 14.62 17.01 -36.61
C PRO A 2 13.76 18.21 -36.18
N LYS A 3 12.53 18.28 -36.69
CA LYS A 3 11.59 19.37 -36.42
C LYS A 3 11.19 19.33 -34.95
N LYS A 4 11.52 20.38 -34.18
CA LYS A 4 11.00 20.59 -32.82
C LYS A 4 9.48 20.53 -32.86
N ILE A 5 8.90 19.51 -32.22
CA ILE A 5 7.46 19.37 -32.04
C ILE A 5 6.96 20.53 -31.17
N SER A 6 5.93 21.25 -31.63
CA SER A 6 5.43 22.44 -30.91
C SER A 6 4.78 22.05 -29.57
N ARG A 7 4.85 22.94 -28.58
CA ARG A 7 4.24 22.76 -27.24
C ARG A 7 2.73 22.44 -27.33
N ARG A 8 2.02 23.07 -28.27
CA ARG A 8 0.61 22.77 -28.59
C ARG A 8 0.38 21.36 -29.14
N THR A 9 1.34 20.83 -29.89
CA THR A 9 1.26 19.46 -30.43
C THR A 9 1.52 18.43 -29.34
N LYS A 10 2.37 18.74 -28.35
CA LYS A 10 2.54 17.92 -27.14
C LYS A 10 1.27 17.92 -26.29
N GLU A 11 0.70 19.10 -26.00
CA GLU A 11 -0.56 19.23 -25.26
C GLU A 11 -1.72 18.55 -25.99
N ARG A 12 -1.79 18.63 -27.32
CA ARG A 12 -2.80 17.94 -28.11
C ARG A 12 -2.62 16.42 -28.14
N LYS A 13 -1.38 15.91 -28.25
CA LYS A 13 -1.11 14.45 -28.16
C LYS A 13 -1.43 13.89 -26.78
N LEU A 14 -1.14 14.67 -25.75
CA LEU A 14 -1.42 14.38 -24.36
C LEU A 14 -2.93 14.41 -24.05
N LEU A 15 -3.64 15.37 -24.65
CA LEU A 15 -5.10 15.41 -24.65
C LEU A 15 -5.68 14.25 -25.48
N GLU A 16 -5.08 13.90 -26.62
CA GLU A 16 -5.43 12.72 -27.44
C GLU A 16 -5.13 11.40 -26.69
N GLU A 17 -4.14 11.31 -25.80
CA GLU A 17 -3.94 10.18 -24.86
C GLU A 17 -5.04 10.10 -23.79
N GLN A 18 -5.57 11.25 -23.37
CA GLN A 18 -6.68 11.33 -22.41
C GLN A 18 -8.05 11.14 -23.06
N THR A 19 -8.21 11.58 -24.31
CA THR A 19 -9.46 11.54 -25.09
C THR A 19 -9.50 10.44 -26.14
N SER A 20 -8.43 9.66 -26.32
CA SER A 20 -8.52 8.29 -26.79
C SER A 20 -9.15 7.43 -25.69
N LEU A 21 -10.36 7.82 -25.32
CA LEU A 21 -11.43 6.94 -24.91
C LEU A 21 -11.51 5.89 -26.03
N LEU A 22 -10.71 4.85 -25.89
CA LEU A 22 -11.12 3.56 -26.41
C LEU A 22 -12.43 3.29 -25.69
N HIS A 23 -13.52 3.57 -26.40
CA HIS A 23 -14.63 2.63 -26.39
C HIS A 23 -13.99 1.26 -26.49
N ILE A 24 -13.83 0.61 -25.33
CA ILE A 24 -13.68 -0.83 -25.29
C ILE A 24 -14.83 -1.30 -26.15
N ASN A 25 -14.51 -1.82 -27.33
CA ASN A 25 -15.47 -2.35 -28.27
C ASN A 25 -15.97 -3.66 -27.67
N ARG A 26 -16.86 -3.47 -26.68
CA ARG A 26 -17.54 -4.33 -25.69
C ARG A 26 -16.90 -5.63 -25.18
N TRP A 27 -16.01 -6.29 -25.91
CA TRP A 27 -15.45 -7.60 -25.56
C TRP A 27 -14.05 -7.85 -26.15
N ARG A 28 -13.30 -6.80 -26.49
CA ARG A 28 -11.90 -6.93 -26.95
C ARG A 28 -10.93 -6.28 -25.97
N VAL A 29 -9.84 -6.99 -25.66
CA VAL A 29 -8.76 -6.55 -24.78
C VAL A 29 -7.43 -6.60 -25.50
N CYS A 30 -6.53 -5.70 -25.14
CA CYS A 30 -5.17 -5.68 -25.68
C CYS A 30 -4.32 -6.63 -24.83
N VAL A 31 -3.89 -7.75 -25.40
CA VAL A 31 -3.06 -8.76 -24.73
C VAL A 31 -1.61 -8.49 -25.07
N VAL A 32 -0.74 -8.55 -24.06
CA VAL A 32 0.71 -8.51 -24.24
C VAL A 32 1.20 -9.93 -24.50
N SER A 33 1.97 -10.12 -25.57
CA SER A 33 2.61 -11.40 -25.91
C SER A 33 3.55 -11.89 -24.82
N SER A 34 3.85 -13.19 -24.81
CA SER A 34 4.79 -13.82 -23.87
C SER A 34 6.17 -13.17 -23.88
N ASP A 35 6.57 -12.65 -25.04
CA ASP A 35 7.89 -12.09 -25.28
C ASP A 35 7.93 -10.60 -24.90
N GLY A 36 6.78 -10.02 -24.50
CA GLY A 36 6.66 -8.63 -24.03
C GLY A 36 6.73 -7.57 -25.13
N GLU A 37 7.08 -7.95 -26.36
CA GLU A 37 7.32 -7.01 -27.46
C GLU A 37 6.03 -6.62 -28.21
N ASP A 38 5.17 -7.60 -28.47
CA ASP A 38 3.93 -7.41 -29.24
C ASP A 38 2.70 -7.26 -28.35
N MET A 39 1.83 -6.33 -28.72
CA MET A 39 0.52 -6.13 -28.13
C MET A 39 -0.55 -6.31 -29.20
N LEU A 40 -1.54 -7.16 -28.96
CA LEU A 40 -2.56 -7.53 -29.95
C LEU A 40 -3.96 -7.51 -29.33
N PHE A 41 -4.95 -7.02 -30.08
CA PHE A 41 -6.34 -7.07 -29.63
C PHE A 41 -6.91 -8.48 -29.81
N GLN A 42 -7.38 -9.07 -28.72
CA GLN A 42 -8.04 -10.36 -28.72
C GLN A 42 -9.45 -10.23 -28.15
N LYS A 43 -10.37 -11.12 -28.56
CA LYS A 43 -11.68 -11.21 -27.92
C LYS A 43 -11.54 -11.82 -26.52
N MET A 44 -12.35 -11.33 -25.58
CA MET A 44 -12.30 -11.73 -24.17
C MET A 44 -12.59 -13.23 -23.99
N ASP A 45 -13.57 -13.79 -24.72
CA ASP A 45 -13.88 -15.22 -24.72
C ASP A 45 -12.64 -16.08 -25.01
N LYS A 46 -11.86 -15.74 -26.04
CA LYS A 46 -10.63 -16.43 -26.43
C LYS A 46 -9.57 -16.32 -25.33
N VAL A 47 -9.43 -15.13 -24.73
CA VAL A 47 -8.47 -14.90 -23.64
C VAL A 47 -8.83 -15.73 -22.42
N ILE A 48 -10.10 -15.72 -22.00
CA ILE A 48 -10.58 -16.49 -20.86
C ILE A 48 -10.44 -17.99 -21.12
N ASN A 49 -10.79 -18.46 -22.31
CA ASN A 49 -10.63 -19.88 -22.65
C ASN A 49 -9.15 -20.26 -22.59
N ASN A 50 -8.25 -19.51 -23.22
CA ASN A 50 -6.81 -19.78 -23.14
C ASN A 50 -6.27 -19.76 -21.70
N LEU A 51 -6.75 -18.84 -20.87
CA LEU A 51 -6.36 -18.76 -19.47
C LEU A 51 -6.88 -19.98 -18.68
N LEU A 52 -8.12 -20.41 -18.91
CA LEU A 52 -8.77 -21.50 -18.18
C LEU A 52 -8.63 -22.88 -18.86
N ASN A 53 -7.77 -23.00 -19.87
CA ASN A 53 -7.56 -24.26 -20.59
C ASN A 53 -6.67 -25.20 -19.78
N GLU A 54 -7.10 -26.48 -19.72
CA GLU A 54 -6.42 -27.53 -18.95
C GLU A 54 -5.39 -28.33 -19.79
N GLU A 55 -5.28 -28.07 -21.09
CA GLU A 55 -4.43 -28.82 -22.01
C GLU A 55 -3.03 -28.20 -22.10
N ASN A 56 -2.09 -28.74 -21.31
CA ASN A 56 -0.71 -29.08 -21.70
C ASN A 56 0.14 -29.35 -20.45
N GLU A 57 0.19 -30.62 -20.04
CA GLU A 57 1.43 -31.33 -19.69
C GLU A 57 1.04 -32.81 -19.60
N GLU A 58 1.39 -33.56 -20.64
CA GLU A 58 1.20 -35.01 -20.67
C GLU A 58 1.87 -35.63 -19.44
N GLU A 59 1.20 -36.65 -18.89
CA GLU A 59 1.68 -37.47 -17.78
C GLU A 59 3.05 -38.10 -18.10
N GLU A 60 4.15 -37.42 -17.78
CA GLU A 60 5.42 -38.10 -17.57
C GLU A 60 5.38 -38.78 -16.18
N GLU A 61 5.31 -40.11 -16.22
CA GLU A 61 5.27 -41.00 -15.07
C GLU A 61 6.27 -40.59 -13.97
N GLY A 62 5.75 -40.22 -12.81
CA GLY A 62 6.48 -40.27 -11.53
C GLY A 62 6.93 -38.93 -10.92
N ILE A 63 6.65 -37.79 -11.53
CA ILE A 63 6.94 -36.46 -10.95
C ILE A 63 5.64 -35.86 -10.38
N LYS A 64 5.72 -35.32 -9.17
CA LYS A 64 4.60 -34.78 -8.36
C LYS A 64 3.67 -33.90 -9.21
N LYS A 65 2.35 -34.06 -9.08
CA LYS A 65 1.29 -33.14 -9.57
C LYS A 65 1.79 -31.69 -9.59
N GLU A 66 2.30 -31.24 -10.73
CA GLU A 66 2.76 -29.87 -10.89
C GLU A 66 1.55 -28.93 -10.90
N ILE A 67 1.77 -27.72 -10.43
CA ILE A 67 0.72 -26.72 -10.29
C ILE A 67 0.37 -26.25 -11.70
N ILE A 68 -0.82 -26.60 -12.20
CA ILE A 68 -1.36 -25.99 -13.41
C ILE A 68 -1.59 -24.50 -13.09
N SER A 69 -0.74 -23.65 -13.66
CA SER A 69 -0.86 -22.20 -13.57
C SER A 69 -0.63 -21.57 -14.94
N SER A 70 -1.58 -20.75 -15.35
CA SER A 70 -1.51 -19.94 -16.56
C SER A 70 -1.60 -18.46 -16.17
N SER A 71 -1.00 -17.58 -16.95
CA SER A 71 -1.21 -16.14 -16.80
C SER A 71 -1.37 -15.45 -18.14
N VAL A 72 -2.04 -14.30 -18.11
CA VAL A 72 -2.20 -13.41 -19.26
C VAL A 72 -2.05 -11.98 -18.80
N VAL A 73 -1.35 -11.16 -19.59
CA VAL A 73 -1.17 -9.73 -19.32
C VAL A 73 -2.07 -8.93 -20.25
N ILE A 74 -2.95 -8.12 -19.67
CA ILE A 74 -3.87 -7.25 -20.39
C ILE A 74 -3.42 -5.80 -20.22
N ALA A 75 -3.17 -5.11 -21.33
CA ALA A 75 -2.87 -3.69 -21.35
C ALA A 75 -4.16 -2.86 -21.32
N LEU A 76 -4.40 -2.16 -20.19
CA LEU A 76 -5.48 -1.18 -20.07
C LEU A 76 -5.08 0.17 -20.65
N ARG A 77 -3.80 0.54 -20.44
CA ARG A 77 -3.13 1.66 -21.11
C ARG A 77 -1.74 1.21 -21.52
N ARG A 78 -1.04 2.02 -22.33
CA ARG A 78 0.31 1.67 -22.81
C ARG A 78 1.31 1.31 -21.71
N ASN A 79 1.23 1.99 -20.57
CA ASN A 79 2.12 1.79 -19.42
C ASN A 79 1.33 1.40 -18.17
N PHE A 80 0.14 0.82 -18.33
CA PHE A 80 -0.67 0.33 -17.21
C PHE A 80 -1.37 -0.97 -17.62
N HIS A 81 -0.92 -2.06 -17.02
CA HIS A 81 -1.34 -3.41 -17.35
C HIS A 81 -1.90 -4.12 -16.13
N VAL A 82 -2.71 -5.14 -16.37
CA VAL A 82 -3.21 -6.08 -15.37
C VAL A 82 -2.82 -7.49 -15.81
N GLU A 83 -2.04 -8.18 -15.01
CA GLU A 83 -1.77 -9.61 -15.18
C GLU A 83 -2.78 -10.42 -14.38
N ILE A 84 -3.38 -11.39 -15.05
CA ILE A 84 -4.34 -12.32 -14.48
C ILE A 84 -3.68 -13.69 -14.47
N GLN A 85 -3.48 -14.24 -13.28
CA GLN A 85 -2.99 -15.59 -13.07
C GLN A 85 -4.14 -16.47 -12.60
N TRP A 86 -4.37 -17.59 -13.29
CA TRP A 86 -5.27 -18.64 -12.85
C TRP A 86 -4.49 -19.77 -12.19
N LYS A 87 -5.01 -20.29 -11.08
CA LYS A 87 -4.38 -21.39 -10.35
C LYS A 87 -5.43 -22.28 -9.70
N LYS A 88 -5.46 -23.55 -10.10
CA LYS A 88 -6.50 -24.51 -9.70
C LYS A 88 -6.34 -25.10 -8.30
N ASN A 89 -5.09 -25.38 -7.90
CA ASN A 89 -4.79 -26.11 -6.65
C ASN A 89 -4.08 -25.21 -5.63
N PHE A 90 -4.64 -24.03 -5.33
CA PHE A 90 -4.06 -23.14 -4.31
C PHE A 90 -4.45 -23.60 -2.91
N LYS A 91 -3.47 -23.82 -2.03
CA LYS A 91 -3.68 -24.39 -0.70
C LYS A 91 -3.89 -23.32 0.38
N ILE A 92 -5.00 -23.42 1.11
CA ILE A 92 -5.31 -22.64 2.32
C ILE A 92 -5.70 -23.60 3.43
N ASN A 93 -4.92 -23.66 4.52
CA ASN A 93 -5.23 -24.44 5.73
C ASN A 93 -5.79 -25.86 5.45
N GLN A 94 -5.14 -26.58 4.52
CA GLN A 94 -5.46 -27.94 4.02
C GLN A 94 -6.55 -28.06 2.94
N GLN A 95 -7.26 -26.97 2.61
CA GLN A 95 -8.20 -26.94 1.49
C GLN A 95 -7.51 -26.49 0.21
N GLU A 96 -7.82 -27.16 -0.91
CA GLU A 96 -7.43 -26.72 -2.24
C GLU A 96 -8.59 -25.91 -2.83
N ILE A 97 -8.27 -24.69 -3.26
CA ILE A 97 -9.21 -23.79 -3.90
C ILE A 97 -8.65 -23.32 -5.24
N GLU A 98 -9.57 -23.10 -6.17
CA GLU A 98 -9.29 -22.47 -7.45
C GLU A 98 -9.33 -20.95 -7.28
N ILE A 99 -8.32 -20.25 -7.80
CA ILE A 99 -8.16 -18.80 -7.63
C ILE A 99 -7.87 -18.09 -8.94
N LEU A 100 -8.25 -16.82 -8.97
CA LEU A 100 -7.76 -15.83 -9.91
C LEU A 100 -6.99 -14.75 -9.14
N ASN A 101 -5.76 -14.49 -9.54
CA ASN A 101 -4.88 -13.47 -8.99
C ASN A 101 -4.70 -12.35 -10.03
N PHE A 102 -5.22 -11.17 -9.71
CA PHE A 102 -5.09 -9.97 -10.53
C PHE A 102 -3.98 -9.10 -9.94
N THR A 103 -3.00 -8.73 -10.75
CA THR A 103 -1.88 -7.87 -10.33
C THR A 103 -1.70 -6.72 -11.32
N THR A 104 -1.53 -5.51 -10.81
CA THR A 104 -1.26 -4.36 -11.68
C THR A 104 0.24 -4.17 -11.90
N TYR A 105 0.57 -3.61 -13.07
CA TYR A 105 1.89 -3.11 -13.41
C TYR A 105 1.76 -1.73 -14.04
N GLY A 106 2.48 -0.75 -13.51
CA GLY A 106 2.52 0.61 -14.05
C GLY A 106 1.82 1.66 -13.19
N MET A 107 1.22 1.29 -12.05
CA MET A 107 0.80 2.27 -11.04
C MET A 107 2.01 3.03 -10.46
N THR A 108 3.13 2.33 -10.32
CA THR A 108 4.42 2.92 -9.94
C THR A 108 4.89 3.98 -10.94
N ALA A 109 4.47 3.92 -12.21
CA ALA A 109 4.78 4.92 -13.23
C ALA A 109 4.15 6.30 -12.97
N ILE A 110 3.13 6.35 -12.11
CA ILE A 110 2.48 7.59 -11.64
C ILE A 110 2.75 7.84 -10.14
N GLY A 111 3.63 7.04 -9.53
CA GLY A 111 4.12 7.30 -8.19
C GLY A 111 3.32 6.73 -7.02
N VAL A 112 2.45 5.76 -7.28
CA VAL A 112 1.65 5.06 -6.26
C VAL A 112 1.96 3.56 -6.23
N ASP A 113 1.43 2.87 -5.23
CA ASP A 113 1.60 1.42 -5.07
C ASP A 113 0.85 0.65 -6.17
N GLU A 114 1.40 -0.50 -6.56
CA GLU A 114 0.67 -1.47 -7.38
C GLU A 114 -0.46 -2.12 -6.55
N LEU A 115 -1.39 -2.78 -7.22
CA LEU A 115 -2.54 -3.43 -6.59
C LEU A 115 -2.53 -4.91 -6.92
N MET A 116 -2.92 -5.70 -5.94
CA MET A 116 -3.09 -7.15 -6.04
C MET A 116 -4.46 -7.53 -5.50
N LEU A 117 -5.19 -8.38 -6.20
CA LEU A 117 -6.49 -8.88 -5.77
C LEU A 117 -6.58 -10.37 -6.08
N VAL A 118 -6.69 -11.19 -5.05
CA VAL A 118 -6.81 -12.65 -5.19
C VAL A 118 -8.22 -13.07 -4.79
N ILE A 119 -8.89 -13.81 -5.66
CA ILE A 119 -10.30 -14.15 -5.51
C ILE A 119 -10.48 -15.66 -5.70
N GLU A 120 -11.25 -16.30 -4.82
CA GLU A 120 -11.74 -17.66 -5.05
C GLU A 120 -12.64 -17.68 -6.30
N PHE A 121 -12.29 -18.51 -7.27
CA PHE A 121 -12.98 -18.63 -8.53
C PHE A 121 -13.78 -19.92 -8.58
N LYS A 122 -15.06 -19.80 -8.95
CA LYS A 122 -16.01 -20.91 -9.07
C LYS A 122 -16.76 -20.79 -10.39
N ARG A 123 -16.39 -21.62 -11.36
CA ARG A 123 -16.94 -21.57 -12.72
C ARG A 123 -18.45 -21.83 -12.76
N ASP A 124 -18.97 -22.66 -11.86
CA ASP A 124 -20.39 -23.00 -11.70
C ASP A 124 -21.27 -21.81 -11.27
N ARG A 125 -20.68 -20.70 -10.79
CA ARG A 125 -21.41 -19.47 -10.49
C ARG A 125 -21.77 -18.63 -11.73
N PHE A 126 -21.27 -19.01 -12.90
CA PHE A 126 -21.55 -18.33 -14.16
C PHE A 126 -22.37 -19.25 -15.05
N SER A 127 -23.66 -18.92 -15.23
CA SER A 127 -24.59 -19.77 -15.99
C SER A 127 -24.32 -19.73 -17.50
N VAL A 128 -23.72 -18.65 -17.99
CA VAL A 128 -23.47 -18.42 -19.41
C VAL A 128 -22.10 -17.75 -19.58
N GLN A 129 -21.41 -18.05 -20.67
CA GLN A 129 -20.09 -17.50 -20.98
C GLN A 129 -20.07 -15.96 -20.97
N GLU A 130 -21.11 -15.31 -21.48
CA GLU A 130 -21.22 -13.84 -21.48
C GLU A 130 -21.19 -13.23 -20.06
N GLN A 131 -21.74 -13.94 -19.06
CA GLN A 131 -21.69 -13.49 -17.67
C GLN A 131 -20.26 -13.56 -17.12
N LEU A 132 -19.52 -14.60 -17.49
CA LEU A 132 -18.12 -14.76 -17.13
C LEU A 132 -17.27 -13.65 -17.76
N GLU A 133 -17.42 -13.42 -19.07
CA GLU A 133 -16.73 -12.32 -19.77
C GLU A 133 -17.03 -10.97 -19.12
N SER A 134 -18.30 -10.71 -18.78
CA SER A 134 -18.73 -9.47 -18.11
C SER A 134 -18.06 -9.30 -16.75
N ALA A 135 -17.93 -10.39 -15.99
CA ALA A 135 -17.29 -10.35 -14.68
C ALA A 135 -15.79 -10.00 -14.77
N PHE A 136 -15.06 -10.61 -15.71
CA PHE A 136 -13.66 -10.24 -15.98
C PHE A 136 -13.54 -8.77 -16.40
N PHE A 137 -14.46 -8.32 -17.26
CA PHE A 137 -14.49 -6.93 -17.73
C PHE A 137 -14.67 -5.93 -16.59
N ASN A 138 -15.61 -6.20 -15.68
CA ASN A 138 -15.86 -5.35 -14.50
C ASN A 138 -14.63 -5.20 -13.60
N VAL A 139 -13.82 -6.27 -13.46
CA VAL A 139 -12.56 -6.21 -12.70
C VAL A 139 -11.58 -5.25 -13.36
N LEU A 140 -11.41 -5.35 -14.68
CA LEU A 140 -10.52 -4.49 -15.46
C LEU A 140 -10.98 -3.02 -15.44
N GLU A 141 -12.28 -2.77 -15.60
CA GLU A 141 -12.89 -1.44 -15.49
C GLU A 141 -12.64 -0.84 -14.11
N GLN A 142 -12.78 -1.62 -13.04
CA GLN A 142 -12.52 -1.16 -11.68
C GLN A 142 -11.05 -0.76 -11.49
N PHE A 143 -10.08 -1.54 -12.00
CA PHE A 143 -8.67 -1.17 -11.93
C PHE A 143 -8.34 0.08 -12.73
N GLU A 144 -8.95 0.26 -13.91
CA GLU A 144 -8.80 1.50 -14.68
C GLU A 144 -9.37 2.71 -13.92
N GLN A 145 -10.55 2.57 -13.31
CA GLN A 145 -11.14 3.65 -12.52
C GLN A 145 -10.24 4.02 -11.33
N ILE A 146 -9.71 3.02 -10.61
CA ILE A 146 -8.77 3.26 -9.50
C ILE A 146 -7.51 4.01 -9.98
N PHE A 147 -6.96 3.63 -11.13
CA PHE A 147 -5.81 4.32 -11.72
C PHE A 147 -6.12 5.80 -11.99
N LEU A 148 -7.30 6.10 -12.54
CA LEU A 148 -7.73 7.47 -12.79
C LEU A 148 -7.96 8.25 -11.49
N ASP A 149 -8.55 7.62 -10.48
CA ASP A 149 -8.78 8.23 -9.17
C ASP A 149 -7.47 8.60 -8.46
N CYS A 150 -6.41 7.82 -8.65
CA CYS A 150 -5.09 8.11 -8.07
C CYS A 150 -4.51 9.46 -8.54
N LEU A 151 -4.89 9.90 -9.75
CA LEU A 151 -4.44 11.15 -10.36
C LEU A 151 -5.25 12.37 -9.90
N ASN A 152 -6.34 12.14 -9.18
CA ASN A 152 -7.23 13.15 -8.61
C ASN A 152 -7.02 13.29 -7.10
N SER A 153 -7.50 14.38 -6.50
CA SER A 153 -7.48 14.58 -5.04
C SER A 153 -8.51 13.70 -4.34
N PHE A 154 -8.17 13.14 -3.18
CA PHE A 154 -9.08 12.31 -2.39
C PHE A 154 -10.19 13.12 -1.70
N ASP A 155 -9.86 14.35 -1.34
CA ASP A 155 -10.70 15.28 -0.60
C ASP A 155 -10.36 16.72 -1.00
N ASP A 156 -11.03 17.68 -0.35
CA ASP A 156 -10.85 19.11 -0.62
C ASP A 156 -9.63 19.74 0.08
N LEU A 157 -8.82 18.95 0.80
CA LEU A 157 -7.63 19.46 1.47
C LEU A 157 -6.66 20.03 0.43
N LEU A 158 -6.08 21.19 0.76
CA LEU A 158 -5.17 21.91 -0.14
C LEU A 158 -3.98 21.03 -0.54
N ASP A 159 -3.38 20.32 0.41
CA ASP A 159 -2.24 19.43 0.14
C ASP A 159 -2.60 18.35 -0.89
N HIS A 160 -3.76 17.71 -0.75
CA HIS A 160 -4.21 16.67 -1.69
C HIS A 160 -4.51 17.23 -3.08
N ARG A 161 -5.10 18.43 -3.17
CA ARG A 161 -5.29 19.13 -4.46
C ARG A 161 -3.98 19.50 -5.14
N MET A 162 -2.93 19.75 -4.36
CA MET A 162 -1.58 20.01 -4.86
C MET A 162 -0.77 18.74 -5.15
N GLY A 163 -1.35 17.55 -4.93
CA GLY A 163 -0.68 16.27 -5.13
C GLY A 163 0.39 15.96 -4.08
N ILE A 164 0.24 16.50 -2.87
CA ILE A 164 1.12 16.29 -1.71
C ILE A 164 0.46 15.28 -0.77
N ARG A 165 1.13 14.17 -0.49
CA ARG A 165 0.60 13.09 0.36
C ARG A 165 1.72 12.44 1.17
N LYS A 166 1.39 11.83 2.32
CA LYS A 166 2.32 10.89 2.97
C LYS A 166 2.43 9.62 2.12
N CYS A 167 3.61 9.02 2.02
CA CYS A 167 3.82 7.85 1.16
C CYS A 167 2.98 6.64 1.61
N ASN A 168 2.72 6.45 2.91
CA ASN A 168 1.81 5.40 3.40
C ASN A 168 0.33 5.61 3.07
N ASN A 169 -0.06 6.84 2.70
CA ASN A 169 -1.43 7.21 2.34
C ASN A 169 -1.47 7.88 0.96
N ARG A 170 -0.64 7.40 0.02
CA ARG A 170 -0.54 7.96 -1.33
C ARG A 170 -1.63 7.49 -2.29
N ILE A 171 -2.36 6.45 -1.90
CA ILE A 171 -3.52 5.87 -2.58
C ILE A 171 -4.69 5.76 -1.57
N GLN A 172 -5.92 6.01 -2.04
CA GLN A 172 -7.10 5.82 -1.19
C GLN A 172 -7.24 4.34 -0.86
N ARG A 173 -7.65 4.00 0.37
CA ARG A 173 -7.72 2.59 0.79
C ARG A 173 -9.07 1.93 0.53
N LEU A 174 -10.16 2.67 0.30
CA LEU A 174 -11.50 2.11 0.11
C LEU A 174 -12.11 2.63 -1.19
N TYR A 175 -12.38 1.73 -2.14
CA TYR A 175 -12.98 2.05 -3.44
C TYR A 175 -14.34 1.37 -3.57
N TYR A 176 -15.39 2.15 -3.81
CA TYR A 176 -16.74 1.65 -4.04
C TYR A 176 -16.89 1.09 -5.44
N LEU A 177 -17.57 -0.05 -5.55
CA LEU A 177 -17.94 -0.61 -6.84
C LEU A 177 -19.16 0.12 -7.40
N ASN A 178 -19.24 0.23 -8.72
CA ASN A 178 -20.46 0.69 -9.38
C ASN A 178 -21.63 -0.26 -9.06
N LYS A 179 -22.86 0.27 -9.00
CA LYS A 179 -24.05 -0.51 -8.63
C LYS A 179 -24.26 -1.78 -9.48
N HIS A 180 -23.86 -1.76 -10.75
CA HIS A 180 -23.97 -2.91 -11.65
C HIS A 180 -22.91 -3.99 -11.39
N MET A 181 -21.83 -3.67 -10.64
CA MET A 181 -20.71 -4.56 -10.31
C MET A 181 -20.84 -5.19 -8.91
N ARG A 182 -21.98 -5.06 -8.23
CA ARG A 182 -22.17 -5.55 -6.86
C ARG A 182 -22.06 -7.08 -6.72
N ILE A 183 -22.15 -7.80 -7.84
CA ILE A 183 -21.71 -9.19 -7.95
C ILE A 183 -20.36 -9.16 -8.68
N PHE A 184 -19.28 -9.11 -7.91
CA PHE A 184 -17.92 -8.97 -8.41
C PHE A 184 -17.27 -10.35 -8.47
N MET A 185 -17.08 -10.90 -9.67
CA MET A 185 -16.57 -12.28 -9.87
C MET A 185 -17.36 -13.36 -9.08
N GLY A 186 -18.68 -13.18 -8.92
CA GLY A 186 -19.53 -14.09 -8.17
C GLY A 186 -19.60 -13.84 -6.65
N HIS A 187 -18.94 -12.77 -6.17
CA HIS A 187 -18.95 -12.32 -4.78
C HIS A 187 -19.85 -11.11 -4.58
N THR A 188 -20.75 -11.17 -3.60
CA THR A 188 -21.50 -9.99 -3.15
C THR A 188 -20.54 -8.99 -2.52
N THR A 189 -20.36 -7.84 -3.17
CA THR A 189 -19.33 -6.85 -2.83
C THR A 189 -19.87 -5.44 -3.02
N GLU A 190 -19.63 -4.55 -2.06
CA GLU A 190 -19.95 -3.12 -2.17
C GLU A 190 -18.69 -2.28 -2.46
N ALA A 191 -17.54 -2.69 -1.92
CA ALA A 191 -16.28 -1.99 -2.09
C ALA A 191 -15.08 -2.93 -2.02
N ILE A 192 -13.92 -2.45 -2.46
CA ILE A 192 -12.62 -3.09 -2.27
C ILE A 192 -11.81 -2.24 -1.29
N TYR A 193 -11.30 -2.85 -0.22
CA TYR A 193 -10.36 -2.22 0.71
C TYR A 193 -8.94 -2.72 0.45
N PHE A 194 -7.99 -1.80 0.27
CA PHE A 194 -6.59 -2.10 -0.03
C PHE A 194 -5.68 -1.89 1.19
N TYR A 195 -4.89 -2.90 1.52
CA TYR A 195 -4.01 -2.90 2.69
C TYR A 195 -2.63 -3.51 2.36
N ARG A 196 -1.61 -3.24 3.18
CA ARG A 196 -0.29 -3.84 2.99
C ARG A 196 -0.27 -5.29 3.46
N PRO A 197 0.24 -6.23 2.64
CA PRO A 197 0.17 -7.66 2.95
C PRO A 197 1.27 -8.08 3.94
N GLN A 198 1.13 -7.71 5.21
CA GLN A 198 2.06 -8.12 6.27
C GLN A 198 1.72 -9.52 6.79
N GLY A 199 2.72 -10.39 6.88
CA GLY A 199 2.62 -11.71 7.51
C GLY A 199 2.05 -12.78 6.58
N LEU A 200 2.07 -12.54 5.27
CA LEU A 200 1.48 -13.39 4.23
C LEU A 200 2.52 -14.02 3.30
N GLU A 201 3.80 -13.99 3.66
CA GLU A 201 4.92 -14.41 2.82
C GLU A 201 4.78 -15.86 2.32
N GLU A 202 4.26 -16.75 3.16
CA GLU A 202 4.03 -18.15 2.80
C GLU A 202 3.06 -18.31 1.62
N TYR A 203 2.10 -17.40 1.49
CA TYR A 203 1.13 -17.39 0.41
C TYR A 203 1.65 -16.61 -0.80
N LEU A 204 2.24 -15.43 -0.57
CA LEU A 204 2.75 -14.55 -1.62
C LEU A 204 3.86 -15.22 -2.45
N ASN A 205 4.69 -16.07 -1.83
CA ASN A 205 5.73 -16.82 -2.54
C ASN A 205 5.16 -17.83 -3.56
N LYS A 206 3.87 -18.16 -3.46
CA LYS A 206 3.17 -19.11 -4.36
C LYS A 206 2.37 -18.37 -5.44
N LEU A 207 2.46 -17.04 -5.53
CA LEU A 207 1.70 -16.18 -6.43
C LEU A 207 2.64 -15.27 -7.23
N ILE A 208 2.18 -14.86 -8.41
CA ILE A 208 2.80 -13.73 -9.11
C ILE A 208 2.45 -12.46 -8.33
N CYS A 209 3.47 -11.67 -8.00
CA CYS A 209 3.33 -10.43 -7.26
C CYS A 209 3.97 -9.28 -8.04
N PRO A 210 3.48 -8.04 -7.88
CA PRO A 210 4.13 -6.88 -8.46
C PRO A 210 5.59 -6.74 -7.97
N LYS A 211 6.47 -6.26 -8.85
CA LYS A 211 7.90 -6.03 -8.53
C LYS A 211 8.11 -4.86 -7.55
N GLY A 212 7.19 -3.89 -7.56
CA GLY A 212 7.23 -2.71 -6.71
C GLY A 212 6.44 -2.87 -5.40
N PRO A 213 6.37 -1.81 -4.57
CA PRO A 213 5.47 -1.79 -3.43
C PRO A 213 4.02 -1.96 -3.90
N PHE A 214 3.22 -2.74 -3.17
CA PHE A 214 1.85 -3.04 -3.57
C PHE A 214 0.91 -3.17 -2.38
N LEU A 215 -0.38 -3.00 -2.66
CA LEU A 215 -1.47 -3.24 -1.73
C LEU A 215 -2.29 -4.43 -2.17
N LEU A 216 -2.75 -5.21 -1.20
CA LEU A 216 -3.64 -6.33 -1.37
C LEU A 216 -5.10 -5.90 -1.12
N GLY A 217 -5.98 -6.26 -2.04
CA GLY A 217 -7.40 -5.95 -2.00
C GLY A 217 -8.20 -7.02 -1.25
N VAL A 218 -9.10 -6.58 -0.37
CA VAL A 218 -10.14 -7.40 0.24
C VAL A 218 -11.53 -6.89 -0.16
N LEU A 219 -12.43 -7.82 -0.48
CA LEU A 219 -13.81 -7.53 -0.87
C LEU A 219 -14.65 -7.27 0.39
N VAL A 220 -15.26 -6.08 0.44
CA VAL A 220 -16.03 -5.57 1.57
C VAL A 220 -17.51 -5.49 1.18
N ARG A 221 -18.39 -6.02 2.05
CA ARG A 221 -19.84 -5.93 1.90
C ARG A 221 -20.40 -4.64 2.47
N GLU A 222 -21.63 -4.30 2.11
CA GLU A 222 -22.30 -3.08 2.58
C GLU A 222 -22.31 -2.97 4.12
N GLU A 223 -22.56 -4.09 4.80
CA GLU A 223 -22.62 -4.17 6.27
C GLU A 223 -21.24 -3.98 6.94
N GLU A 224 -20.16 -4.17 6.19
CA GLU A 224 -18.78 -4.15 6.67
C GLU A 224 -18.09 -2.79 6.42
N ILE A 225 -18.69 -1.94 5.59
CA ILE A 225 -18.15 -0.62 5.21
C ILE A 225 -17.80 0.24 6.42
N ALA A 226 -18.64 0.22 7.46
CA ALA A 226 -18.41 0.98 8.68
C ALA A 226 -17.08 0.62 9.34
N TRP A 227 -16.74 -0.67 9.37
CA TRP A 227 -15.51 -1.18 9.97
C TRP A 227 -14.30 -0.93 9.07
N ALA A 228 -14.45 -1.10 7.75
CA ALA A 228 -13.40 -0.72 6.78
C ALA A 228 -13.04 0.77 6.86
N ARG A 229 -13.98 1.63 7.28
CA ARG A 229 -13.74 3.05 7.51
C ARG A 229 -13.09 3.32 8.87
N CYS A 230 -13.69 2.86 9.97
CA CYS A 230 -13.26 3.29 11.32
C CYS A 230 -12.06 2.52 11.89
N THR A 231 -12.02 1.19 11.72
CA THR A 231 -10.99 0.30 12.28
C THR A 231 -10.76 -0.85 11.29
N PRO A 232 -10.03 -0.60 10.20
CA PRO A 232 -9.91 -1.57 9.12
C PRO A 232 -9.21 -2.85 9.57
N LEU A 233 -8.25 -2.77 10.50
CA LEU A 233 -7.57 -3.95 11.04
C LEU A 233 -8.55 -4.93 11.72
N ARG A 234 -9.60 -4.44 12.41
CA ARG A 234 -10.69 -5.28 12.96
C ARG A 234 -11.33 -6.14 11.87
N LEU A 235 -11.68 -5.49 10.76
CA LEU A 235 -12.32 -6.17 9.63
C LEU A 235 -11.36 -7.17 8.99
N LEU A 236 -10.11 -6.78 8.77
CA LEU A 236 -9.09 -7.64 8.15
C LEU A 236 -8.83 -8.90 8.99
N LEU A 237 -8.63 -8.76 10.30
CA LEU A 237 -8.42 -9.90 11.20
C LEU A 237 -9.66 -10.80 11.23
N ARG A 238 -10.86 -10.22 11.30
CA ARG A 238 -12.09 -11.01 11.31
C ARG A 238 -12.30 -11.78 10.01
N LEU A 239 -12.01 -11.17 8.86
CA LEU A 239 -12.04 -11.85 7.56
C LEU A 239 -10.96 -12.94 7.47
N GLY A 240 -9.76 -12.69 7.99
CA GLY A 240 -8.70 -13.69 8.09
C GLY A 240 -9.15 -14.91 8.88
N GLN A 241 -9.74 -14.70 10.06
CA GLN A 241 -10.26 -15.77 10.90
C GLN A 241 -11.36 -16.59 10.22
N VAL A 242 -12.38 -15.94 9.63
CA VAL A 242 -13.51 -16.64 8.97
C VAL A 242 -13.06 -17.38 7.71
N SER A 243 -12.02 -16.88 7.04
CA SER A 243 -11.44 -17.52 5.86
C SER A 243 -10.29 -18.48 6.17
N CYS A 244 -10.00 -18.73 7.45
CA CYS A 244 -8.91 -19.59 7.91
C CYS A 244 -7.52 -19.19 7.36
N GLN A 245 -7.27 -17.89 7.23
CA GLN A 245 -6.04 -17.28 6.71
C GLN A 245 -5.47 -16.33 7.76
N TYR A 246 -4.34 -16.70 8.35
CA TYR A 246 -3.68 -15.88 9.36
C TYR A 246 -2.61 -14.96 8.75
N PRO A 247 -2.48 -13.70 9.21
CA PRO A 247 -3.39 -13.00 10.13
C PRO A 247 -4.59 -12.36 9.40
N THR A 248 -4.44 -12.05 8.11
CA THR A 248 -5.43 -11.35 7.28
C THR A 248 -5.67 -12.14 5.98
N PRO A 249 -6.78 -11.91 5.25
CA PRO A 249 -7.10 -12.71 4.07
C PRO A 249 -6.17 -12.40 2.89
N ILE A 250 -5.49 -13.40 2.36
CA ILE A 250 -4.80 -13.33 1.06
C ILE A 250 -5.78 -13.55 -0.10
N VAL A 251 -6.64 -14.56 0.02
CA VAL A 251 -7.68 -14.89 -0.96
C VAL A 251 -9.03 -14.46 -0.43
N ASN A 252 -9.77 -13.72 -1.27
CA ASN A 252 -11.17 -13.42 -1.05
C ASN A 252 -12.01 -14.67 -1.32
N VAL A 253 -12.28 -15.42 -0.26
CA VAL A 253 -13.17 -16.58 -0.30
C VAL A 253 -14.63 -16.17 -0.39
N ILE A 254 -15.42 -16.99 -1.04
CA ILE A 254 -16.86 -16.82 -1.16
C ILE A 254 -17.48 -17.01 0.22
N ARG A 255 -18.20 -16.00 0.68
CA ARG A 255 -18.90 -16.03 1.97
C ARG A 255 -20.41 -16.10 1.76
N ASP A 256 -21.11 -16.80 2.64
CA ASP A 256 -22.58 -16.76 2.62
C ASP A 256 -23.10 -15.50 3.30
N GLN A 257 -22.43 -15.05 4.37
CA GLN A 257 -22.85 -13.92 5.21
C GLN A 257 -21.72 -12.90 5.42
N PRO A 258 -22.06 -11.62 5.66
CA PRO A 258 -21.07 -10.64 6.13
C PRO A 258 -20.53 -11.03 7.52
N VAL A 259 -19.33 -10.55 7.86
CA VAL A 259 -18.73 -10.83 9.18
C VAL A 259 -19.28 -9.94 10.30
N PHE A 260 -19.94 -8.84 9.92
CA PHE A 260 -20.66 -7.94 10.80
C PHE A 260 -22.01 -7.56 10.18
N ASN A 261 -23.02 -7.31 11.01
CA ASN A 261 -24.32 -6.81 10.57
C ASN A 261 -24.36 -5.27 10.55
N LYS A 262 -25.26 -4.68 9.76
CA LYS A 262 -25.35 -3.21 9.57
C LYS A 262 -25.65 -2.42 10.85
N ASP A 263 -26.52 -2.94 11.72
CA ASP A 263 -27.05 -2.19 12.88
C ASP A 263 -26.24 -2.37 14.17
N ILE A 264 -25.26 -3.27 14.17
CA ILE A 264 -24.50 -3.63 15.38
C ILE A 264 -23.55 -2.53 15.86
N VAL A 265 -23.20 -1.58 14.99
CA VAL A 265 -22.32 -0.45 15.33
C VAL A 265 -22.79 0.31 16.58
N GLN A 266 -24.09 0.26 16.88
CA GLN A 266 -24.70 0.93 18.04
C GLN A 266 -24.33 0.31 19.40
N SER A 267 -23.88 -0.94 19.45
CA SER A 267 -23.47 -1.65 20.66
C SER A 267 -21.95 -1.68 20.87
N SER A 268 -21.16 -1.16 19.92
CA SER A 268 -19.69 -1.10 20.06
C SER A 268 -19.24 0.07 20.93
N VAL A 269 -18.16 -0.14 21.68
CA VAL A 269 -17.44 0.93 22.38
C VAL A 269 -16.95 2.02 21.44
N LEU A 270 -16.63 1.67 20.18
CA LEU A 270 -16.13 2.60 19.18
C LEU A 270 -17.17 3.62 18.70
N LYS A 271 -18.45 3.42 19.04
CA LYS A 271 -19.52 4.40 18.79
C LYS A 271 -19.26 5.75 19.45
N VAL A 272 -18.63 5.75 20.63
CA VAL A 272 -18.32 7.00 21.35
C VAL A 272 -17.26 7.82 20.60
N LEU A 273 -16.47 7.16 19.76
CA LEU A 273 -15.34 7.74 19.04
C LEU A 273 -15.62 7.96 17.54
N ASN A 274 -16.78 7.52 17.04
CA ASN A 274 -17.11 7.59 15.62
C ASN A 274 -18.60 7.90 15.39
N ASP A 275 -18.88 8.82 14.47
CA ASP A 275 -20.23 9.01 13.93
C ASP A 275 -20.51 8.04 12.78
N PHE A 276 -21.10 6.89 13.09
CA PHE A 276 -21.47 5.89 12.10
C PHE A 276 -22.64 6.29 11.17
N ARG A 277 -23.34 7.40 11.43
CA ARG A 277 -24.47 7.85 10.59
C ARG A 277 -24.01 8.86 9.56
N GLY A 278 -23.41 9.96 10.01
CA GLY A 278 -23.01 11.08 9.17
C GLY A 278 -21.52 11.14 8.87
N TRP A 279 -20.69 10.37 9.58
CA TRP A 279 -19.23 10.48 9.54
C TRP A 279 -18.73 11.90 9.83
N THR A 280 -19.46 12.64 10.68
CA THR A 280 -19.09 14.01 11.06
C THR A 280 -17.81 14.07 11.89
N TYR A 281 -17.53 13.02 12.64
CA TYR A 281 -16.25 12.79 13.31
C TYR A 281 -15.89 11.31 13.25
N GLN A 282 -14.59 11.04 13.25
CA GLN A 282 -14.05 9.70 13.14
C GLN A 282 -12.77 9.61 13.98
N MET A 283 -12.59 8.46 14.64
CA MET A 283 -11.35 8.15 15.35
C MET A 283 -10.17 8.14 14.36
N THR A 284 -9.05 8.74 14.77
CA THR A 284 -7.84 8.77 13.96
C THR A 284 -7.29 7.37 13.75
N ARG A 285 -6.90 7.07 12.52
CA ARG A 285 -6.22 5.84 12.12
C ARG A 285 -4.74 6.11 11.98
N LEU A 286 -3.91 5.31 12.65
CA LEU A 286 -2.46 5.40 12.53
C LEU A 286 -1.92 4.25 11.69
N PHE A 287 -0.91 4.56 10.88
CA PHE A 287 -0.11 3.59 10.12
C PHE A 287 1.16 3.25 10.88
N ASP A 288 1.67 2.04 10.67
CA ASP A 288 2.95 1.56 11.25
C ASP A 288 3.03 1.67 12.79
N THR A 289 1.87 1.63 13.47
CA THR A 289 1.75 1.56 14.93
C THR A 289 1.51 0.12 15.36
N SER A 290 2.10 -0.32 16.47
CA SER A 290 1.87 -1.65 17.03
C SER A 290 1.38 -1.55 18.47
N ILE A 291 0.45 -2.40 18.86
CA ILE A 291 0.00 -2.56 20.24
C ILE A 291 0.19 -4.03 20.62
N ILE A 292 1.12 -4.32 21.51
CA ILE A 292 1.49 -5.68 21.88
C ILE A 292 1.19 -5.91 23.35
N VAL A 293 0.46 -6.99 23.65
CA VAL A 293 0.12 -7.43 24.99
C VAL A 293 0.80 -8.77 25.25
N LYS A 294 1.61 -8.80 26.31
CA LYS A 294 2.22 -10.00 26.90
C LYS A 294 1.70 -10.13 28.33
N ASN A 295 1.92 -11.28 28.98
CA ASN A 295 1.35 -11.60 30.31
C ASN A 295 1.34 -10.43 31.31
N ASN A 296 2.46 -9.72 31.46
CA ASN A 296 2.65 -8.65 32.43
C ASN A 296 3.13 -7.33 31.80
N LEU A 297 3.07 -7.22 30.47
CA LEU A 297 3.68 -6.13 29.72
C LEU A 297 2.79 -5.72 28.55
N THR A 298 2.43 -4.44 28.49
CA THR A 298 1.80 -3.81 27.32
C THR A 298 2.78 -2.84 26.70
N GLU A 299 3.10 -3.04 25.42
CA GLU A 299 4.03 -2.22 24.65
C GLU A 299 3.30 -1.57 23.48
N ILE A 300 3.43 -0.25 23.36
CA ILE A 300 2.82 0.54 22.30
C ILE A 300 3.94 1.26 21.57
N PHE A 301 3.98 1.01 20.27
CA PHE A 301 5.04 1.44 19.39
C PHE A 301 4.50 2.47 18.39
N LEU A 302 4.98 3.71 18.47
CA LEU A 302 4.54 4.82 17.64
C LEU A 302 5.65 5.20 16.67
N PRO A 303 5.39 5.28 15.35
CA PRO A 303 6.41 5.79 14.43
C PRO A 303 6.51 7.31 14.57
N LYS A 304 7.72 7.87 14.46
CA LYS A 304 7.92 9.33 14.45
C LYS A 304 7.05 10.05 13.41
N SER A 305 6.74 9.38 12.30
CA SER A 305 5.88 9.94 11.25
C SER A 305 4.42 10.16 11.64
N ALA A 306 3.95 9.56 12.74
CA ALA A 306 2.61 9.76 13.28
C ALA A 306 2.53 10.96 14.25
N ARG A 307 3.64 11.68 14.46
CA ARG A 307 3.72 12.78 15.44
C ARG A 307 2.67 13.86 15.22
N ASP A 308 2.45 14.30 13.99
CA ASP A 308 1.48 15.36 13.69
C ASP A 308 0.04 14.91 13.97
N GLU A 309 -0.29 13.67 13.59
CA GLU A 309 -1.58 13.07 13.91
C GLU A 309 -1.79 12.94 15.43
N ILE A 310 -0.77 12.48 16.16
CA ILE A 310 -0.84 12.31 17.62
C ILE A 310 -0.96 13.67 18.31
N ARG A 311 -0.21 14.69 17.86
CA ARG A 311 -0.34 16.06 18.39
C ARG A 311 -1.76 16.58 18.23
N THR A 312 -2.32 16.46 17.04
CA THR A 312 -3.70 16.88 16.74
C THR A 312 -4.70 16.15 17.64
N LEU A 313 -4.48 14.87 17.87
CA LEU A 313 -5.33 14.03 18.70
C LEU A 313 -5.30 14.43 20.18
N VAL A 314 -4.10 14.64 20.72
CA VAL A 314 -3.89 15.07 22.11
C VAL A 314 -4.43 16.49 22.35
N GLU A 315 -4.27 17.39 21.38
CA GLU A 315 -4.81 18.76 21.45
C GLU A 315 -6.34 18.78 21.40
N SER A 316 -6.96 17.82 20.71
CA SER A 316 -8.41 17.70 20.62
C SER A 316 -9.05 17.29 21.96
N ASN A 317 -8.43 16.34 22.69
CA ASN A 317 -8.87 15.96 24.02
C ASN A 317 -7.72 15.39 24.86
N ARG A 318 -7.23 16.18 25.82
CA ARG A 318 -6.12 15.79 26.71
C ARG A 318 -6.50 14.74 27.76
N ASN A 319 -7.79 14.57 28.04
CA ASN A 319 -8.25 13.62 29.05
C ASN A 319 -8.65 12.25 28.46
N MET A 320 -8.82 12.18 27.13
CA MET A 320 -9.11 10.94 26.43
C MET A 320 -8.45 10.94 25.04
N VAL A 321 -7.48 10.05 24.87
CA VAL A 321 -6.63 9.95 23.67
C VAL A 321 -6.84 8.56 23.08
N ALA A 322 -7.41 8.46 21.87
CA ALA A 322 -7.77 7.17 21.27
C ALA A 322 -7.49 7.10 19.78
N TRP A 323 -6.95 5.98 19.31
CA TRP A 323 -6.72 5.75 17.87
C TRP A 323 -6.91 4.27 17.52
N SER A 324 -7.19 4.01 16.24
CA SER A 324 -7.15 2.66 15.65
C SER A 324 -5.91 2.43 14.81
N LEU A 325 -5.56 1.16 14.64
CA LEU A 325 -4.57 0.72 13.68
C LEU A 325 -5.24 0.54 12.32
N ASN A 326 -4.60 1.07 11.28
CA ASN A 326 -5.13 0.95 9.92
C ASN A 326 -4.90 -0.46 9.35
N GLU A 327 -3.69 -0.99 9.53
CA GLU A 327 -3.23 -2.29 9.03
C GLU A 327 -2.13 -2.80 9.98
N LEU A 328 -1.74 -4.07 9.83
CA LEU A 328 -0.62 -4.63 10.58
C LEU A 328 0.66 -3.86 10.30
N SER A 329 1.46 -3.67 11.33
CA SER A 329 2.72 -2.95 11.20
C SER A 329 3.88 -3.87 10.82
N THR A 330 4.85 -3.32 10.11
CA THR A 330 6.10 -4.04 9.73
C THR A 330 6.91 -4.55 10.93
N LEU A 331 6.70 -3.98 12.13
CA LEU A 331 7.37 -4.37 13.36
C LEU A 331 6.82 -5.68 13.95
N GLU A 332 5.54 -6.00 13.73
CA GLU A 332 4.90 -7.16 14.33
C GLU A 332 5.53 -8.48 13.86
N GLN A 333 6.00 -8.52 12.61
CA GLN A 333 6.78 -9.65 12.09
C GLN A 333 8.10 -9.84 12.83
N GLN A 334 8.74 -8.74 13.24
CA GLN A 334 10.02 -8.77 13.94
C GLN A 334 9.84 -9.17 15.42
N MET A 335 8.72 -8.77 16.01
CA MET A 335 8.39 -8.99 17.43
C MET A 335 7.82 -10.38 17.74
N GLN A 336 7.81 -11.30 16.76
CA GLN A 336 7.34 -12.68 16.90
C GLN A 336 5.91 -12.76 17.49
N ILE A 337 5.02 -11.88 17.05
CA ILE A 337 3.62 -11.92 17.47
C ILE A 337 2.98 -13.23 16.99
N ASP A 338 2.39 -13.98 17.90
CA ASP A 338 1.79 -15.29 17.64
C ASP A 338 0.26 -15.24 17.58
N SER A 339 -0.35 -14.13 18.01
CA SER A 339 -1.79 -14.03 18.13
C SER A 339 -2.32 -12.59 18.00
N HIS A 340 -3.59 -12.45 17.64
CA HIS A 340 -4.30 -11.17 17.51
C HIS A 340 -5.65 -11.24 18.23
N LEU A 341 -6.03 -10.16 18.89
CA LEU A 341 -7.40 -10.00 19.41
C LEU A 341 -8.38 -9.80 18.25
N ILE A 342 -9.50 -10.51 18.29
CA ILE A 342 -10.58 -10.37 17.31
C ILE A 342 -11.90 -10.07 18.01
N CYS A 343 -12.64 -9.15 17.40
CA CYS A 343 -13.98 -8.80 17.78
C CYS A 343 -14.98 -9.65 16.97
N GLU A 344 -15.68 -10.55 17.63
CA GLU A 344 -16.76 -11.34 17.04
C GLU A 344 -18.12 -10.77 17.43
N GLN A 345 -19.03 -10.72 16.46
CA GLN A 345 -20.44 -10.47 16.73
C GLN A 345 -21.14 -11.78 17.11
N LYS A 346 -21.74 -11.82 18.30
CA LYS A 346 -22.58 -12.91 18.76
C LYS A 346 -24.02 -12.47 18.89
N THR A 347 -24.93 -13.38 18.56
CA THR A 347 -26.36 -13.23 18.80
C THR A 347 -26.71 -14.04 20.04
N SER A 348 -27.44 -13.44 20.98
CA SER A 348 -27.94 -14.13 22.17
C SER A 348 -28.87 -15.29 21.78
N GLU A 349 -29.02 -16.28 22.65
CA GLU A 349 -29.82 -17.49 22.41
C GLU A 349 -31.27 -17.18 22.02
N ASP A 350 -31.84 -16.10 22.57
CA ASP A 350 -33.20 -15.64 22.26
C ASP A 350 -33.32 -14.90 20.91
N GLY A 351 -32.22 -14.69 20.19
CA GLY A 351 -32.19 -13.97 18.90
C GLY A 351 -32.41 -12.46 18.99
N GLN A 352 -32.74 -11.92 20.17
CA GLN A 352 -33.18 -10.52 20.34
C GLN A 352 -32.04 -9.51 20.55
N GLN A 353 -30.89 -9.95 21.07
CA GLN A 353 -29.78 -9.06 21.39
C GLN A 353 -28.50 -9.52 20.71
N GLN A 354 -27.75 -8.56 20.19
CA GLN A 354 -26.46 -8.81 19.54
C GLN A 354 -25.39 -8.05 20.32
N HIS A 355 -24.29 -8.72 20.64
CA HIS A 355 -23.19 -8.14 21.41
C HIS A 355 -21.84 -8.52 20.79
N PHE A 356 -20.80 -7.77 21.15
CA PHE A 356 -19.44 -8.08 20.76
C PHE A 356 -18.75 -8.94 21.81
N SER A 357 -17.97 -9.91 21.34
CA SER A 357 -17.18 -10.83 22.13
C SER A 357 -15.72 -10.76 21.66
N THR A 358 -14.80 -10.72 22.60
CA THR A 358 -13.37 -10.87 22.31
C THR A 358 -13.03 -12.35 22.09
N THR A 359 -12.22 -12.62 21.09
CA THR A 359 -11.57 -13.92 20.86
C THR A 359 -10.12 -13.71 20.47
N ILE A 360 -9.33 -14.78 20.46
CA ILE A 360 -7.92 -14.74 20.07
C ILE A 360 -7.75 -15.57 18.81
N PHE A 361 -7.18 -14.97 17.77
CA PHE A 361 -6.78 -15.66 16.55
C PHE A 361 -5.28 -15.94 16.61
N MET A 362 -4.91 -17.20 16.47
CA MET A 362 -3.54 -17.67 16.64
C MET A 362 -2.95 -18.07 15.29
N LYS A 363 -1.65 -17.83 15.13
CA LYS A 363 -0.87 -18.26 13.96
C LYS A 363 -0.82 -19.77 13.85
N GLU A 364 -0.51 -20.43 14.97
CA GLU A 364 -0.46 -21.88 15.08
C GLU A 364 -1.50 -22.35 16.10
N PRO A 365 -2.49 -23.16 15.69
CA PRO A 365 -3.44 -23.72 16.63
C PRO A 365 -2.75 -24.57 17.69
N ASN A 366 -3.11 -24.37 18.96
CA ASN A 366 -2.60 -25.08 20.14
C ASN A 366 -1.15 -24.75 20.55
N SER A 367 -0.52 -23.71 19.98
CA SER A 367 0.72 -23.17 20.54
C SER A 367 0.43 -22.31 21.79
N PRO A 368 1.37 -22.20 22.74
CA PRO A 368 1.23 -21.26 23.85
C PRO A 368 1.20 -19.83 23.31
N ILE A 369 0.30 -19.00 23.85
CA ILE A 369 0.23 -17.58 23.52
C ILE A 369 1.30 -16.84 24.34
N THR A 370 2.18 -16.12 23.64
CA THR A 370 3.26 -15.34 24.25
C THR A 370 3.08 -13.84 24.03
N ALA A 371 2.58 -13.44 22.86
CA ALA A 371 2.39 -12.04 22.51
C ALA A 371 1.16 -11.86 21.58
N THR A 372 0.21 -11.05 22.04
CA THR A 372 -1.05 -10.79 21.32
C THR A 372 -1.14 -9.33 20.88
N SER A 373 -1.46 -9.09 19.61
CA SER A 373 -1.67 -7.74 19.06
C SER A 373 -3.14 -7.28 19.17
N ALA A 374 -3.36 -5.96 19.24
CA ALA A 374 -4.68 -5.35 19.40
C ALA A 374 -4.98 -4.28 18.31
N SER A 375 -6.24 -4.09 17.96
CA SER A 375 -6.69 -3.25 16.82
C SER A 375 -6.80 -1.75 17.13
N PHE A 376 -7.02 -1.38 18.39
CA PHE A 376 -7.18 0.02 18.80
C PHE A 376 -6.79 0.21 20.26
N ILE A 377 -6.59 1.46 20.65
CA ILE A 377 -6.30 1.84 22.03
C ILE A 377 -7.04 3.10 22.44
N ILE A 378 -7.43 3.15 23.71
CA ILE A 378 -8.05 4.30 24.37
C ILE A 378 -7.30 4.55 25.67
N PHE A 379 -6.68 5.71 25.80
CA PHE A 379 -6.22 6.24 27.08
C PHE A 379 -7.30 7.11 27.69
N ASP A 380 -7.64 6.85 28.96
CA ASP A 380 -8.71 7.53 29.70
C ASP A 380 -8.18 8.00 31.06
N GLY A 381 -8.14 9.31 31.27
CA GLY A 381 -7.63 9.94 32.51
C GLY A 381 -8.59 9.89 33.71
N ALA A 382 -9.62 9.04 33.68
CA ALA A 382 -10.68 8.99 34.69
C ALA A 382 -10.47 7.97 35.84
N LEU A 383 -9.25 7.43 36.02
CA LEU A 383 -8.99 6.49 37.13
C LEU A 383 -9.01 7.22 38.47
N LYS A 384 -9.83 6.74 39.42
CA LYS A 384 -9.93 7.29 40.77
C LYS A 384 -8.77 6.79 41.63
N SER A 385 -8.12 7.67 42.37
CA SER A 385 -6.97 7.38 43.24
C SER A 385 -7.29 6.54 44.50
N CYS A 386 -8.48 5.96 44.62
CA CYS A 386 -8.93 5.29 45.84
C CYS A 386 -8.40 3.86 46.02
N GLY A 387 -7.74 3.27 45.02
CA GLY A 387 -7.35 1.85 45.00
C GLY A 387 -5.84 1.56 45.00
N GLY A 388 -4.97 2.56 45.15
CA GLY A 388 -3.50 2.38 45.07
C GLY A 388 -2.96 2.09 43.65
N GLU A 389 -3.80 1.63 42.74
CA GLU A 389 -3.48 1.41 41.32
C GLU A 389 -3.20 2.73 40.60
N LYS A 390 -2.08 2.77 39.89
CA LYS A 390 -1.64 3.89 39.03
C LYS A 390 -2.34 3.83 37.67
N PHE A 391 -2.53 2.63 37.14
CA PHE A 391 -3.23 2.41 35.88
C PHE A 391 -3.93 1.05 35.85
N VAL A 392 -4.92 0.92 34.95
CA VAL A 392 -5.63 -0.34 34.69
C VAL A 392 -5.75 -0.55 33.18
N VAL A 393 -5.27 -1.70 32.69
CA VAL A 393 -5.42 -2.11 31.29
C VAL A 393 -6.58 -3.09 31.17
N ASN A 394 -7.54 -2.78 30.30
CA ASN A 394 -8.68 -3.65 30.01
C ASN A 394 -8.73 -3.99 28.53
N VAL A 395 -8.90 -5.28 28.22
CA VAL A 395 -9.25 -5.72 26.87
C VAL A 395 -10.74 -5.51 26.65
N VAL A 396 -11.11 -4.76 25.61
CA VAL A 396 -12.50 -4.50 25.24
C VAL A 396 -12.65 -4.69 23.74
N GLU A 397 -13.52 -5.62 23.33
CA GLU A 397 -13.65 -6.03 21.93
C GLU A 397 -12.31 -6.56 21.39
N ASP A 398 -11.67 -5.89 20.46
CA ASP A 398 -10.34 -6.23 19.93
C ASP A 398 -9.28 -5.16 20.24
N GLY A 399 -9.56 -4.26 21.20
CA GLY A 399 -8.64 -3.19 21.58
C GLY A 399 -8.41 -3.11 23.08
N LEU A 400 -7.64 -2.09 23.47
CA LEU A 400 -7.26 -1.84 24.85
C LEU A 400 -7.84 -0.51 25.34
N ILE A 401 -8.36 -0.53 26.57
CA ILE A 401 -8.68 0.68 27.33
C ILE A 401 -7.74 0.76 28.52
N ILE A 402 -6.86 1.76 28.50
CA ILE A 402 -5.89 2.05 29.55
C ILE A 402 -6.40 3.23 30.35
N ARG A 403 -6.88 2.97 31.57
CA ARG A 403 -7.30 4.00 32.51
C ARG A 403 -6.10 4.45 33.33
N LEU A 404 -5.83 5.75 33.33
CA LEU A 404 -4.71 6.39 34.02
C LEU A 404 -5.24 7.32 35.10
N GLN A 405 -4.50 7.46 36.20
CA GLN A 405 -4.70 8.59 37.11
C GLN A 405 -4.43 9.92 36.38
N SER A 406 -5.09 10.99 36.81
CA SER A 406 -4.99 12.32 36.16
C SER A 406 -3.55 12.78 36.01
N GLU A 407 -2.70 12.56 37.01
CA GLU A 407 -1.28 12.95 36.99
C GLU A 407 -0.48 12.23 35.91
N LEU A 408 -0.73 10.93 35.72
CA LEU A 408 -0.07 10.11 34.70
C LEU A 408 -0.60 10.40 33.29
N MET A 409 -1.89 10.73 33.18
CA MET A 409 -2.46 11.19 31.92
C MET A 409 -1.80 12.51 31.48
N GLU A 410 -1.58 13.45 32.40
CA GLU A 410 -0.84 14.68 32.09
C GLU A 410 0.62 14.43 31.69
N GLU A 411 1.30 13.46 32.32
CA GLU A 411 2.64 13.05 31.94
C GLU A 411 2.67 12.48 30.52
N LEU A 412 1.77 11.52 30.22
CA LEU A 412 1.62 10.95 28.88
C LEU A 412 1.39 12.07 27.84
N VAL A 413 0.45 12.97 28.09
CA VAL A 413 0.13 14.10 27.21
C VAL A 413 1.35 14.99 26.97
N LYS A 414 2.12 15.32 28.01
CA LYS A 414 3.34 16.13 27.87
C LYS A 414 4.36 15.43 26.97
N VAL A 415 4.58 14.13 27.16
CA VAL A 415 5.58 13.41 26.38
C VAL A 415 5.15 13.20 24.92
N LEU A 416 3.87 12.86 24.68
CA LEU A 416 3.31 12.75 23.32
C LEU A 416 3.41 14.07 22.53
N LEU A 417 3.42 15.23 23.21
CA LEU A 417 3.55 16.55 22.56
C LEU A 417 5.01 17.01 22.37
N ASN A 418 5.92 16.58 23.25
CA ASN A 418 7.28 17.11 23.37
C ASN A 418 8.32 16.47 22.44
N ILE A 419 7.96 15.45 21.66
CA ILE A 419 8.92 14.83 20.71
C ILE A 419 9.39 15.89 19.71
N THR A 420 10.70 15.98 19.47
CA THR A 420 11.31 16.85 18.47
C THR A 420 11.93 16.05 17.32
N ASP A 421 12.27 16.72 16.21
CA ASP A 421 12.83 16.07 15.01
C ASP A 421 14.35 15.84 15.14
N GLU A 422 15.03 16.50 16.07
CA GLU A 422 16.50 16.49 16.22
C GLU A 422 17.01 15.23 16.94
N ASP A 423 16.12 14.49 17.59
CA ASP A 423 16.52 13.44 18.50
C ASP A 423 16.50 12.06 17.82
N ASN A 424 17.65 11.53 17.39
CA ASN A 424 17.75 10.24 16.68
C ASN A 424 17.55 8.98 17.55
N ALA A 425 17.46 9.10 18.89
CA ALA A 425 17.28 7.97 19.79
C ALA A 425 15.82 7.46 19.85
N THR A 426 15.63 6.20 20.29
CA THR A 426 14.34 5.71 20.81
C THR A 426 14.03 6.44 22.10
N PHE A 427 12.86 7.07 22.16
CA PHE A 427 12.36 7.69 23.38
C PHE A 427 11.23 6.85 23.94
N GLU A 428 11.44 6.34 25.16
CA GLU A 428 10.34 5.86 25.98
C GLU A 428 9.46 7.08 26.29
N ALA A 429 8.27 7.12 25.67
CA ALA A 429 7.29 8.17 25.90
C ALA A 429 6.68 8.05 27.29
N ILE A 430 6.47 6.82 27.75
CA ILE A 430 6.14 6.53 29.14
C ILE A 430 6.57 5.09 29.45
N ASN A 431 7.06 4.86 30.67
CA ASN A 431 7.39 3.53 31.17
C ASN A 431 6.88 3.42 32.61
N LEU A 432 5.66 2.90 32.73
CA LEU A 432 4.97 2.77 34.01
C LEU A 432 5.09 1.34 34.52
N ILE A 433 5.46 1.22 35.79
CA ILE A 433 5.51 -0.04 36.52
C ILE A 433 4.56 0.07 37.70
N GLN A 434 3.64 -0.89 37.80
CA GLN A 434 2.76 -1.09 38.93
C GLN A 434 3.06 -2.46 39.53
N ILE A 435 3.19 -2.52 40.85
CA ILE A 435 3.37 -3.76 41.61
C ILE A 435 2.15 -3.91 42.50
N ASP A 436 1.41 -5.00 42.30
CA ASP A 436 0.38 -5.43 43.23
C ASP A 436 1.06 -6.19 44.38
N GLU A 437 1.20 -5.53 45.54
CA GLU A 437 1.84 -6.08 46.74
C GLU A 437 1.07 -7.29 47.30
N GLU A 438 -0.24 -7.42 47.03
CA GLU A 438 -1.05 -8.54 47.52
C GLU A 438 -0.92 -9.80 46.65
N GLN A 439 -0.63 -9.65 45.35
CA GLN A 439 -0.54 -10.77 44.40
C GLN A 439 0.87 -11.04 43.86
N GLU A 440 1.89 -10.29 44.27
CA GLU A 440 3.25 -10.29 43.69
C GLU A 440 3.24 -10.15 42.15
N LYS A 441 2.23 -9.44 41.60
CA LYS A 441 2.09 -9.25 40.16
C LYS A 441 2.58 -7.87 39.76
N GLN A 442 3.60 -7.84 38.92
CA GLN A 442 4.09 -6.62 38.29
C GLN A 442 3.39 -6.43 36.94
N GLN A 443 2.75 -5.29 36.72
CA GLN A 443 2.27 -4.85 35.41
C GLN A 443 3.15 -3.72 34.89
N LYS A 444 3.55 -3.80 33.63
CA LYS A 444 4.37 -2.79 32.97
C LYS A 444 3.65 -2.26 31.72
N LEU A 445 3.59 -0.94 31.58
CA LEU A 445 3.08 -0.25 30.40
C LEU A 445 4.20 0.59 29.80
N VAL A 446 4.52 0.33 28.54
CA VAL A 446 5.52 1.07 27.77
C VAL A 446 4.85 1.69 26.55
N VAL A 447 4.95 3.01 26.41
CA VAL A 447 4.65 3.71 25.16
C VAL A 447 5.97 4.27 24.66
N GLN A 448 6.34 4.00 23.41
CA GLN A 448 7.63 4.44 22.87
C GLN A 448 7.52 4.89 21.42
N TYR A 449 8.29 5.93 21.09
CA TYR A 449 8.48 6.34 19.71
C TYR A 449 9.65 5.59 19.11
N ILE A 450 9.43 4.98 17.95
CA ILE A 450 10.48 4.33 17.19
C ILE A 450 11.07 5.33 16.19
N GLY A 451 12.39 5.49 16.24
CA GLY A 451 13.15 6.27 15.27
C GLY A 451 13.08 5.72 13.85
N GLY A 452 13.11 6.60 12.86
CA GLY A 452 13.17 6.20 11.45
C GLY A 452 14.54 5.62 11.10
N ILE A 453 14.51 4.63 10.20
CA ILE A 453 15.62 4.20 9.32
C ILE A 453 16.79 3.46 10.00
N GLU A 454 17.57 4.06 10.89
CA GLU A 454 18.87 3.48 11.31
C GLU A 454 18.76 2.29 12.29
N GLN A 455 17.71 2.26 13.12
CA GLN A 455 17.52 1.18 14.11
C GLN A 455 16.72 0.00 13.59
N LYS A 456 15.97 0.16 12.48
CA LYS A 456 15.51 -1.03 11.76
C LYS A 456 16.72 -1.78 11.23
N GLN A 457 17.77 -1.12 10.76
CA GLN A 457 18.99 -1.77 10.29
C GLN A 457 19.75 -2.53 11.40
N GLN A 458 19.92 -1.99 12.61
CA GLN A 458 20.54 -2.76 13.71
C GLN A 458 19.71 -3.96 14.20
N ILE A 459 18.39 -3.96 14.01
CA ILE A 459 17.53 -5.14 14.24
C ILE A 459 17.57 -6.10 13.03
N ILE A 460 17.74 -5.58 11.81
CA ILE A 460 17.87 -6.32 10.55
C ILE A 460 19.22 -7.03 10.43
N ASP A 461 20.31 -6.49 11.00
CA ASP A 461 21.66 -7.04 10.84
C ASP A 461 21.85 -8.43 11.46
N ASN A 462 20.95 -8.88 12.34
CA ASN A 462 21.01 -10.20 12.97
C ASN A 462 20.05 -11.24 12.40
N SER A 463 19.21 -10.88 11.42
CA SER A 463 18.31 -11.83 10.77
C SER A 463 18.26 -11.50 9.29
N THR A 464 18.79 -12.38 8.44
CA THR A 464 18.63 -12.37 6.96
C THR A 464 17.48 -11.46 6.52
N SER A 465 17.79 -10.36 5.85
CA SER A 465 16.85 -9.37 5.32
C SER A 465 15.62 -10.06 4.70
N LEU A 466 14.59 -10.27 5.51
CA LEU A 466 13.29 -10.73 5.05
C LEU A 466 12.73 -9.53 4.29
N LEU A 467 12.99 -9.50 2.98
CA LEU A 467 12.34 -8.58 2.06
C LEU A 467 10.85 -8.85 2.15
N ILE A 468 10.17 -8.07 2.99
CA ILE A 468 8.72 -8.08 3.11
C ILE A 468 8.18 -7.73 1.72
N ARG A 469 7.53 -8.70 1.05
CA ARG A 469 6.97 -8.48 -0.28
C ARG A 469 5.96 -7.34 -0.22
N GLY A 470 6.08 -6.39 -1.14
CA GLY A 470 5.21 -5.21 -1.20
C GLY A 470 5.53 -4.11 -0.20
N ALA A 471 6.66 -4.19 0.51
CA ALA A 471 7.09 -3.12 1.41
C ALA A 471 7.35 -1.79 0.69
N LEU A 472 6.97 -0.70 1.34
CA LEU A 472 7.21 0.65 0.86
C LEU A 472 8.59 1.14 1.30
N ILE A 473 9.60 0.76 0.51
CA ILE A 473 11.02 1.05 0.76
C ILE A 473 11.68 1.80 -0.40
N SER A 474 12.77 2.50 -0.10
CA SER A 474 13.64 3.10 -1.09
C SER A 474 14.31 1.99 -1.90
N PRO A 475 14.31 2.09 -3.22
CA PRO A 475 15.01 1.14 -4.07
C PRO A 475 16.53 1.36 -4.10
N ILE A 476 17.04 2.42 -3.47
CA ILE A 476 18.48 2.71 -3.40
C ILE A 476 19.14 1.86 -2.32
N ASP A 477 18.55 1.82 -1.13
CA ASP A 477 19.17 1.29 0.09
C ASP A 477 18.18 0.60 1.04
N GLY A 478 16.91 0.44 0.64
CA GLY A 478 15.89 -0.27 1.42
C GLY A 478 15.26 0.55 2.54
N LEU A 479 15.50 1.87 2.61
CA LEU A 479 14.94 2.71 3.68
C LEU A 479 13.42 2.79 3.63
N GLN A 480 12.78 2.71 4.79
CA GLN A 480 11.31 2.81 4.88
C GLN A 480 10.83 4.21 4.50
N LEU A 481 9.92 4.30 3.52
CA LEU A 481 9.41 5.57 3.01
C LEU A 481 8.04 5.95 3.58
N GLY A 482 7.35 5.04 4.29
CA GLY A 482 5.94 5.22 4.70
C GLY A 482 5.63 6.53 5.40
N GLY A 483 6.54 6.98 6.26
CA GLY A 483 6.38 8.21 7.03
C GLY A 483 6.69 9.52 6.29
N GLN A 484 7.29 9.43 5.11
CA GLN A 484 7.78 10.58 4.36
C GLN A 484 6.67 11.23 3.53
N PHE A 485 6.87 12.49 3.18
CA PHE A 485 5.97 13.22 2.29
C PHE A 485 6.45 13.14 0.84
N GLN A 486 5.52 12.80 -0.05
CA GLN A 486 5.74 12.83 -1.49
C GLN A 486 4.94 13.94 -2.17
N TYR A 487 5.51 14.42 -3.27
CA TYR A 487 5.03 15.52 -4.09
C TYR A 487 4.91 15.08 -5.54
N GLY A 488 4.01 15.75 -6.28
CA GLY A 488 3.85 15.53 -7.72
C GLY A 488 2.69 14.60 -8.11
N LEU A 489 1.89 14.11 -7.15
CA LEU A 489 0.73 13.26 -7.41
C LEU A 489 -0.50 14.04 -7.91
N GLN A 490 -0.34 14.81 -8.98
CA GLN A 490 -1.43 15.49 -9.62
C GLN A 490 -1.32 15.26 -11.12
N LEU A 491 -2.46 15.01 -11.77
CA LEU A 491 -2.52 14.79 -13.21
C LEU A 491 -1.69 15.81 -13.99
N GLN A 492 -1.91 17.12 -13.78
CA GLN A 492 -1.19 18.18 -14.49
C GLN A 492 0.34 18.04 -14.38
N ARG A 493 0.85 17.65 -13.20
CA ARG A 493 2.28 17.49 -12.95
C ARG A 493 2.84 16.23 -13.61
N GLN A 494 2.12 15.12 -13.55
CA GLN A 494 2.50 13.87 -14.22
C GLN A 494 2.64 14.05 -15.75
N LEU A 495 1.87 14.98 -16.32
CA LEU A 495 1.96 15.31 -17.74
C LEU A 495 3.14 16.24 -18.06
N THR A 496 3.41 17.24 -17.21
CA THR A 496 4.51 18.20 -17.42
C THR A 496 5.88 17.61 -17.09
N SER A 497 5.94 16.60 -16.22
CA SER A 497 7.16 15.95 -15.77
C SER A 497 7.76 14.93 -16.74
N MET A 498 7.17 14.79 -17.94
CA MET A 498 7.67 13.94 -19.03
C MET A 498 8.86 14.57 -19.75
N ASN A 499 10.02 13.92 -19.66
CA ASN A 499 11.25 14.29 -20.35
C ASN A 499 11.49 13.35 -21.54
N PHE A 500 11.47 13.92 -22.74
CA PHE A 500 11.68 13.17 -23.97
C PHE A 500 13.17 13.12 -24.31
N PHE A 501 13.64 11.94 -24.70
CA PHE A 501 14.97 11.76 -25.25
C PHE A 501 15.09 12.43 -26.63
N GLN A 502 16.31 12.82 -27.02
CA GLN A 502 16.54 13.59 -28.24
C GLN A 502 16.45 12.74 -29.53
N TYR A 503 16.89 11.49 -29.45
CA TYR A 503 17.05 10.53 -30.54
C TYR A 503 16.07 9.36 -30.44
N SER A 504 15.58 9.02 -29.25
CA SER A 504 14.51 8.04 -29.09
C SER A 504 13.12 8.68 -29.28
N THR A 505 12.34 8.16 -30.23
CA THR A 505 10.98 8.62 -30.50
C THR A 505 9.90 7.82 -29.79
N GLU A 506 10.30 6.80 -29.02
CA GLU A 506 9.40 5.76 -28.52
C GLU A 506 9.42 5.63 -27.01
N TRP A 507 10.38 6.28 -26.36
CA TRP A 507 10.57 6.26 -24.92
C TRP A 507 10.73 7.66 -24.37
N ALA A 508 10.38 7.82 -23.10
CA ALA A 508 10.58 9.04 -22.34
C ALA A 508 10.80 8.68 -20.87
N ILE A 509 11.41 9.57 -20.09
CA ILE A 509 11.55 9.41 -18.65
C ILE A 509 10.65 10.42 -17.94
N ARG A 510 9.87 9.95 -16.96
CA ARG A 510 8.96 10.80 -16.18
C ARG A 510 9.54 11.04 -14.79
N LEU A 511 9.42 12.24 -14.24
CA LEU A 511 9.53 12.40 -12.79
C LEU A 511 8.18 12.07 -12.15
N ALA A 512 8.05 10.84 -11.64
CA ALA A 512 6.79 10.32 -11.12
C ALA A 512 6.55 10.76 -9.67
N THR A 513 7.59 10.71 -8.82
CA THR A 513 7.51 11.20 -7.45
C THR A 513 8.77 11.95 -7.04
N VAL A 514 8.56 12.88 -6.12
CA VAL A 514 9.61 13.50 -5.32
C VAL A 514 9.28 13.23 -3.86
N ILE A 515 10.19 12.59 -3.13
CA ILE A 515 10.01 12.25 -1.72
C ILE A 515 10.94 13.12 -0.89
N ASN A 516 10.38 13.85 0.07
CA ASN A 516 11.17 14.54 1.08
C ASN A 516 11.71 13.50 2.06
N MET A 517 13.03 13.38 2.18
CA MET A 517 13.65 12.45 3.12
C MET A 517 13.80 13.03 4.52
N LEU A 518 13.59 14.35 4.67
CA LEU A 518 13.54 15.02 5.96
C LEU A 518 12.17 14.87 6.61
N PRO A 519 12.08 14.83 7.96
CA PRO A 519 10.82 14.78 8.67
C PRO A 519 9.87 15.93 8.27
N GLY A 520 8.58 15.60 8.15
CA GLY A 520 7.53 16.58 7.89
C GLY A 520 7.43 17.08 6.45
N LYS A 521 6.55 18.06 6.26
CA LYS A 521 6.34 18.73 4.97
C LYS A 521 7.35 19.85 4.76
N TRP A 522 7.70 20.12 3.51
CA TRP A 522 8.41 21.34 3.18
C TRP A 522 7.58 22.56 3.56
N PRO A 523 8.21 23.66 4.00
CA PRO A 523 7.54 24.92 4.22
C PRO A 523 6.78 25.36 2.95
N SER A 524 5.51 25.76 3.09
CA SER A 524 4.65 26.08 1.94
C SER A 524 5.24 27.11 0.99
N ALA A 525 6.04 28.06 1.50
CA ALA A 525 6.73 29.06 0.69
C ALA A 525 7.84 28.49 -0.21
N LEU A 526 8.43 27.34 0.15
CA LEU A 526 9.54 26.71 -0.56
C LEU A 526 9.09 25.56 -1.47
N GLN A 527 7.89 25.00 -1.25
CA GLN A 527 7.37 23.84 -1.98
C GLN A 527 7.45 23.96 -3.52
N PRO A 528 6.99 25.07 -4.16
CA PRO A 528 7.08 25.18 -5.63
C PRO A 528 8.53 25.17 -6.12
N ARG A 529 9.39 25.91 -5.41
CA ARG A 529 10.79 26.09 -5.77
C ARG A 529 11.60 24.79 -5.65
N PHE A 530 11.40 24.03 -4.58
CA PHE A 530 12.04 22.73 -4.40
C PHE A 530 11.59 21.74 -5.47
N PHE A 531 10.31 21.78 -5.84
CA PHE A 531 9.82 20.94 -6.93
C PHE A 531 10.40 21.33 -8.29
N ASP A 532 10.51 22.63 -8.59
CA ASP A 532 11.12 23.12 -9.84
C ASP A 532 12.59 22.68 -9.97
N VAL A 533 13.32 22.65 -8.86
CA VAL A 533 14.69 22.10 -8.81
C VAL A 533 14.70 20.61 -9.16
N CYS A 534 13.76 19.84 -8.60
CA CYS A 534 13.63 18.42 -8.89
C CYS A 534 13.28 18.15 -10.38
N GLU A 535 12.43 18.98 -10.98
CA GLU A 535 12.14 18.90 -12.43
C GLU A 535 13.37 19.22 -13.30
N GLN A 536 14.22 20.16 -12.87
CA GLN A 536 15.47 20.46 -13.56
C GLN A 536 16.47 19.31 -13.46
N LEU A 537 16.59 18.69 -12.28
CA LEU A 537 17.41 17.49 -12.09
C LEU A 537 16.94 16.33 -12.97
N ALA A 538 15.63 16.09 -13.03
CA ALA A 538 15.09 15.05 -13.91
C ALA A 538 15.42 15.27 -15.39
N LYS A 539 15.47 16.54 -15.85
CA LYS A 539 15.92 16.88 -17.22
C LYS A 539 17.41 16.60 -17.43
N LEU A 540 18.26 16.93 -16.46
CA LEU A 540 19.69 16.62 -16.53
C LEU A 540 19.92 15.11 -16.59
N VAL A 541 19.26 14.36 -15.71
CA VAL A 541 19.30 12.88 -15.70
C VAL A 541 18.87 12.32 -17.06
N ALA A 542 17.76 12.80 -17.63
CA ALA A 542 17.28 12.36 -18.94
C ALA A 542 18.34 12.49 -20.05
N ASN A 543 19.06 13.61 -20.09
CA ASN A 543 20.11 13.85 -21.09
C ASN A 543 21.30 12.89 -20.95
N THR A 544 21.63 12.48 -19.72
CA THR A 544 22.76 11.56 -19.45
C THR A 544 22.43 10.10 -19.70
N LEU A 545 21.15 9.70 -19.60
CA LEU A 545 20.70 8.32 -19.73
C LEU A 545 20.57 7.86 -21.18
N GLU A 546 20.41 8.79 -22.11
CA GLU A 546 20.08 8.49 -23.50
C GLU A 546 21.03 7.49 -24.19
N PRO A 547 22.38 7.54 -24.00
CA PRO A 547 23.29 6.55 -24.58
C PRO A 547 23.08 5.11 -24.07
N PHE A 548 22.53 4.95 -22.86
CA PHE A 548 22.35 3.67 -22.18
C PHE A 548 20.93 3.10 -22.38
N LEU A 549 20.02 3.88 -22.97
CA LEU A 549 18.62 3.54 -23.13
C LEU A 549 18.37 2.16 -23.79
N PRO A 550 19.07 1.75 -24.86
CA PRO A 550 18.87 0.43 -25.45
C PRO A 550 19.17 -0.71 -24.48
N GLY A 551 20.23 -0.59 -23.67
CA GLY A 551 20.58 -1.57 -22.63
C GLY A 551 19.54 -1.59 -21.52
N LEU A 552 19.12 -0.42 -21.03
CA LEU A 552 18.10 -0.30 -19.99
C LEU A 552 16.78 -0.97 -20.38
N ILE A 553 16.37 -0.82 -21.65
CA ILE A 553 15.16 -1.47 -22.19
C ILE A 553 15.36 -2.98 -22.31
N ALA A 554 16.48 -3.43 -22.88
CA ALA A 554 16.75 -4.85 -23.12
C ALA A 554 16.81 -5.68 -21.82
N PHE A 555 17.22 -5.08 -20.70
CA PHE A 555 17.31 -5.74 -19.41
C PHE A 555 16.18 -5.38 -18.43
N ASP A 556 15.09 -4.74 -18.90
CA ASP A 556 13.94 -4.33 -18.07
C ASP A 556 14.31 -3.44 -16.86
N GLN A 557 15.39 -2.67 -16.97
CA GLN A 557 15.80 -1.65 -16.00
C GLN A 557 15.09 -0.33 -16.32
N LEU A 558 13.77 -0.33 -16.20
CA LEU A 558 12.91 0.80 -16.59
C LEU A 558 12.64 1.80 -15.45
N PHE A 559 13.45 1.78 -14.40
CA PHE A 559 13.25 2.62 -13.22
C PHE A 559 14.56 3.18 -12.69
N ILE A 560 14.65 4.51 -12.66
CA ILE A 560 15.81 5.24 -12.16
C ILE A 560 15.42 5.93 -10.85
N ALA A 561 16.22 5.75 -9.80
CA ALA A 561 16.10 6.50 -8.56
C ALA A 561 17.37 7.30 -8.30
N LEU A 562 17.19 8.55 -7.89
CA LEU A 562 18.25 9.48 -7.53
C LEU A 562 17.88 10.13 -6.20
N ARG A 563 18.71 9.95 -5.17
CA ARG A 563 18.62 10.71 -3.93
C ARG A 563 19.69 11.77 -3.92
N ILE A 564 19.32 12.99 -3.59
CA ILE A 564 20.24 14.11 -3.47
C ILE A 564 20.25 14.60 -2.02
N HIS A 565 21.41 15.09 -1.60
CA HIS A 565 21.59 15.75 -0.32
C HIS A 565 22.37 17.03 -0.56
N VAL A 566 21.74 18.16 -0.25
CA VAL A 566 22.34 19.49 -0.36
C VAL A 566 22.13 20.20 0.96
N ASP A 567 23.21 20.47 1.67
CA ASP A 567 23.25 21.35 2.83
C ASP A 567 24.44 22.34 2.71
N GLU A 568 24.76 23.09 3.76
CA GLU A 568 25.85 24.07 3.76
C GLU A 568 27.25 23.42 3.70
N GLU A 569 27.39 22.16 4.13
CA GLU A 569 28.66 21.46 4.32
C GLU A 569 28.86 20.29 3.35
N ASN A 570 27.78 19.69 2.87
CA ASN A 570 27.72 18.44 2.15
C ASN A 570 26.83 18.57 0.91
N VAL A 571 27.41 18.23 -0.24
CA VAL A 571 26.72 18.07 -1.51
C VAL A 571 27.01 16.67 -2.02
N SER A 572 25.99 15.83 -2.07
CA SER A 572 26.13 14.46 -2.55
C SER A 572 24.86 13.98 -3.25
N TYR A 573 25.01 12.90 -4.01
CA TYR A 573 23.89 12.15 -4.54
C TYR A 573 24.17 10.64 -4.46
N GLU A 574 23.08 9.87 -4.47
CA GLU A 574 23.08 8.40 -4.50
C GLU A 574 22.10 7.95 -5.58
N THR A 575 22.39 6.85 -6.27
CA THR A 575 21.49 6.27 -7.27
C THR A 575 21.26 4.80 -7.01
N LYS A 576 20.10 4.29 -7.44
CA LYS A 576 19.85 2.84 -7.44
C LYS A 576 20.87 2.13 -8.34
N HIS A 577 21.50 1.09 -7.81
CA HIS A 577 22.43 0.25 -8.56
C HIS A 577 21.74 -0.52 -9.70
N TRP A 578 22.42 -0.69 -10.84
CA TRP A 578 21.96 -1.52 -11.96
C TRP A 578 22.61 -2.89 -11.86
N ASP A 579 21.93 -3.81 -11.19
CA ASP A 579 22.49 -5.13 -10.83
C ASP A 579 22.92 -5.95 -12.05
N VAL A 580 22.23 -5.78 -13.18
CA VAL A 580 22.50 -6.51 -14.42
C VAL A 580 23.60 -5.85 -15.26
N MET A 581 23.81 -4.53 -15.11
CA MET A 581 24.74 -3.75 -15.95
C MET A 581 25.65 -2.82 -15.11
N PRO A 582 26.49 -3.36 -14.23
CA PRO A 582 27.32 -2.56 -13.32
C PRO A 582 28.33 -1.66 -14.05
N ASP A 583 28.95 -2.13 -15.13
CA ASP A 583 29.95 -1.35 -15.88
C ASP A 583 29.30 -0.14 -16.58
N GLN A 584 28.13 -0.34 -17.19
CA GLN A 584 27.39 0.75 -17.83
C GLN A 584 26.88 1.74 -16.80
N HIS A 585 26.45 1.25 -15.63
CA HIS A 585 26.09 2.11 -14.52
C HIS A 585 27.26 2.98 -14.09
N PHE A 586 28.46 2.41 -13.93
CA PHE A 586 29.65 3.17 -13.55
C PHE A 586 29.96 4.29 -14.56
N VAL A 587 29.92 3.98 -15.85
CA VAL A 587 30.13 5.00 -16.90
C VAL A 587 29.04 6.07 -16.88
N TRP A 588 27.78 5.67 -16.66
CA TRP A 588 26.68 6.62 -16.51
C TRP A 588 26.88 7.52 -15.30
N THR A 589 27.31 7.01 -14.14
CA THR A 589 27.55 7.83 -12.95
C THR A 589 28.66 8.84 -13.15
N VAL A 590 29.74 8.48 -13.85
CA VAL A 590 30.80 9.45 -14.19
C VAL A 590 30.26 10.56 -15.11
N THR A 591 29.41 10.20 -16.07
CA THR A 591 28.75 11.19 -16.96
C THR A 591 27.75 12.06 -16.18
N LEU A 592 27.11 11.47 -15.18
CA LEU A 592 26.16 12.14 -14.30
C LEU A 592 26.85 13.14 -13.37
N ASP A 593 28.01 12.78 -12.83
CA ASP A 593 28.84 13.64 -11.98
C ASP A 593 29.13 14.98 -12.66
N ASP A 594 29.56 14.93 -13.93
CA ASP A 594 29.89 16.11 -14.74
C ASP A 594 28.71 17.08 -14.92
N GLN A 595 27.47 16.58 -14.83
CA GLN A 595 26.24 17.37 -15.03
C GLN A 595 25.58 17.78 -13.72
N ILE A 596 25.47 16.85 -12.76
CA ILE A 596 24.71 17.03 -11.53
C ILE A 596 25.52 17.78 -10.48
N ILE A 597 26.78 17.43 -10.26
CA ILE A 597 27.57 18.01 -9.17
C ILE A 597 27.69 19.54 -9.29
N PRO A 598 28.04 20.13 -10.46
CA PRO A 598 28.07 21.59 -10.61
C PRO A 598 26.71 22.24 -10.35
N PHE A 599 25.63 21.59 -10.79
CA PHE A 599 24.27 22.07 -10.55
C PHE A 599 23.93 22.05 -9.05
N LEU A 600 24.25 20.97 -8.33
CA LEU A 600 24.00 20.88 -6.89
C LEU A 600 24.81 21.92 -6.10
N TYR A 601 26.08 22.15 -6.41
CA TYR A 601 26.87 23.23 -5.79
C TYR A 601 26.27 24.61 -6.06
N SER A 602 25.71 24.82 -7.26
CA SER A 602 25.01 26.07 -7.56
C SER A 602 23.77 26.24 -6.68
N LEU A 603 23.12 25.17 -6.24
CA LEU A 603 21.96 25.23 -5.36
C LEU A 603 22.33 25.64 -3.92
N CYS A 604 23.52 25.33 -3.42
CA CYS A 604 23.93 25.71 -2.05
C CYS A 604 23.77 27.21 -1.76
N ALA A 605 24.00 28.06 -2.76
CA ALA A 605 23.80 29.51 -2.63
C ALA A 605 22.33 29.95 -2.50
N TRP A 606 21.39 29.04 -2.76
CA TRP A 606 19.99 29.32 -3.03
C TRP A 606 19.01 28.56 -2.12
N VAL A 607 19.40 27.39 -1.59
CA VAL A 607 18.54 26.61 -0.69
C VAL A 607 18.68 27.17 0.73
N PRO A 608 17.62 27.72 1.33
CA PRO A 608 17.69 28.36 2.66
C PRO A 608 17.77 27.36 3.82
N SER A 609 17.72 26.05 3.54
CA SER A 609 17.72 24.95 4.50
C SER A 609 18.34 23.70 3.83
N SER A 610 18.60 22.63 4.57
CA SER A 610 18.98 21.35 3.94
C SER A 610 17.85 20.87 3.02
N LEU A 611 18.23 20.36 1.85
CA LEU A 611 17.36 19.68 0.88
C LEU A 611 17.86 18.25 0.74
N ARG A 612 17.10 17.30 1.32
CA ARG A 612 17.33 15.87 1.13
C ARG A 612 16.10 15.25 0.48
N VAL A 613 16.22 14.85 -0.79
CA VAL A 613 15.07 14.37 -1.56
C VAL A 613 15.42 13.15 -2.40
N GLU A 614 14.45 12.27 -2.60
CA GLU A 614 14.57 11.11 -3.47
C GLU A 614 13.60 11.24 -4.64
N LEU A 615 14.13 11.13 -5.85
CA LEU A 615 13.42 11.25 -7.12
C LEU A 615 13.18 9.85 -7.69
N HIS A 616 11.93 9.51 -7.99
CA HIS A 616 11.60 8.26 -8.70
C HIS A 616 11.23 8.59 -10.14
N MET A 617 12.00 8.02 -11.06
CA MET A 617 11.95 8.35 -12.48
C MET A 617 11.79 7.10 -13.36
N PRO A 618 10.56 6.64 -13.60
CA PRO A 618 10.29 5.55 -14.51
C PRO A 618 10.52 5.94 -15.98
N ILE A 619 11.05 5.00 -16.76
CA ILE A 619 11.20 5.06 -18.21
C ILE A 619 9.94 4.44 -18.82
N LEU A 620 9.26 5.19 -19.68
CA LEU A 620 7.93 4.88 -20.19
C LEU A 620 7.95 4.83 -21.71
N SER A 621 7.15 3.93 -22.27
CA SER A 621 6.89 3.90 -23.70
C SER A 621 5.87 4.97 -24.08
N ILE A 622 6.16 5.74 -25.12
CA ILE A 622 5.26 6.75 -25.73
C ILE A 622 4.63 6.26 -27.05
N ARG A 623 4.90 5.01 -27.46
CA ARG A 623 4.15 4.36 -28.54
C ARG A 623 2.66 4.28 -28.18
N PRO A 624 1.73 4.60 -29.11
CA PRO A 624 0.32 4.37 -28.87
C PRO A 624 0.04 2.86 -28.72
N LEU A 625 -1.07 2.52 -28.06
CA LEU A 625 -1.60 1.17 -28.16
C LEU A 625 -1.91 0.82 -29.62
N PRO A 626 -1.86 -0.47 -29.99
CA PRO A 626 -2.25 -0.92 -31.33
C PRO A 626 -3.62 -0.37 -31.73
N SER A 627 -3.86 -0.13 -33.02
CA SER A 627 -5.18 0.30 -33.48
C SER A 627 -6.17 -0.86 -33.41
N THR A 628 -7.37 -0.64 -32.89
CA THR A 628 -8.47 -1.64 -32.89
C THR A 628 -8.97 -2.00 -34.30
N THR A 629 -8.55 -1.24 -35.32
CA THR A 629 -8.98 -1.35 -36.72
C THR A 629 -8.10 -2.25 -37.60
N ASN A 630 -6.90 -2.61 -37.16
CA ASN A 630 -6.01 -3.47 -37.94
C ASN A 630 -6.06 -4.89 -37.37
N ASP A 631 -6.97 -5.70 -37.93
CA ASP A 631 -6.73 -7.08 -38.41
C ASP A 631 -8.01 -7.60 -39.07
N PHE A 632 -8.26 -7.10 -40.29
CA PHE A 632 -8.82 -7.93 -41.34
C PHE A 632 -7.67 -8.72 -41.95
N VAL A 633 -7.28 -9.79 -41.28
CA VAL A 633 -6.77 -10.98 -41.95
C VAL A 633 -7.43 -12.15 -41.22
N GLU A 634 -8.58 -12.58 -41.75
CA GLU A 634 -8.88 -14.01 -41.70
C GLU A 634 -7.69 -14.70 -42.37
N LEU A 635 -6.75 -15.21 -41.56
CA LEU A 635 -5.93 -16.32 -42.01
C LEU A 635 -6.88 -17.51 -42.08
N ASN A 636 -7.64 -17.58 -43.17
CA ASN A 636 -8.09 -18.84 -43.72
C ASN A 636 -6.82 -19.54 -44.22
N GLU A 637 -6.27 -20.41 -43.37
CA GLU A 637 -5.81 -21.78 -43.68
C GLU A 637 -5.16 -22.42 -42.45
#